data_AF-A0A429DZK3-F1
#
_entry.id   AF-A0A429DZK3-F1
#
_cell.length_a   1.000
_cell.length_b   1.000
_cell.length_c   1.000
_cell.angle_alpha   90.00
_cell.angle_beta   90.00
_cell.angle_gamma   90.00
#
_symmetry.space_group_name_H-M   'P 1'
#
loop_
_entity.id
_entity.type
_entity.pdbx_description
1 polymer ?
#
loop_
_entity_poly.entity_id
_entity_poly.type
_entity_poly.pdbx_seq_one_letter_code
_entity_poly.pdbx_strand_id
1 'polypeptide(L)'
;MTRTLFRHRRLTPILAAGALLLGALTAAPANAAPAPPAASGAVDVYTAELSPAQMKILDRAGLGHEDVEIAKADGDRVRVEAVMNGAMAAELNRQGLGLKVKKVDGRDARARAKAAPDNVFRPYSGPGNLREELLKVAADNPSIAKTVDIGETHQGKPITAVRVSKDVANLRDGQRPVVVYQGTQHAREWITPEMVRRLLHHFVDGYGSDAELTKIVDTTDLWFIPVVNVDGYDLTFEDGFRLWRKNVRDNDGDGRLTGQDGVDLNRNFPYKWGYDNEGSSPLRTNATYRGPSPGSEPETQAQMRLFERLRPTYLVNYHSAAELLLYGNGWQTLTRSPDDPIYEALLGDAEDPAVPEYVPQLSAQLYTTNGDTNDHTDNLYGTLSYTPEMATCETAAGYDPDDEWEPNGCGSGFEFPDDEALVEKEFRNNLPLAVATARSAQDPDHPVSVVDRTTPDFETDPFEVSYGSEQEVSAYIRRSLANRDLLYRINGGPVRQDGAREWRGGDRYGDGNDRYYGEFRGKVSGQKPGDEVEVWFAGTNAKGERVESERFTYEVRDRAKADVLVIADEDYTGVNPTYPAGTDEPRYAGRYADLVREAGHTPLVWDIDKDGAPHHLGVLKHFRAVVWYLGDNRLTQDEADEPVQTAIGPMPDSQVADRAKDTQLNVRAYLNERGKLLHVGETTGYAGEASRYNGGGLYYGLKGAPDEPCVITTSFRDDCELLSDDFFQYYLGAYDRQHIGSPATFAGSRRPFQGVEAGLAGTPSNELNEAGGFQVTSSVLPAADFPQFRSWKAGDYTGAAAGTEPIQGRFYVAGTHQDAVYRRLTRTIDLTGVTAAQAPKLQAQLSFSTEGGYDNVIVEAHTAGADDWTTLPDENGRTDTSVPTQCEQEYLLDMHPFLEHYLTRGNPCGGTGTTGEWNAFTGDSGGWVPASFDLAAYAGEKVEVSISYVSDPATGGSGLFVDDTKVTTSGGVLDAEGFESGLGPWAVQGAPAGSPGNLSEFVRAEALVDSVSAVATKDTVLLGFGLEQVEGTARQEALMKGALNLLLP
;
A
#
# COMPACT_ATOMS: atom_id res chain seq x y z
N MET A 1 4.95 -55.13 -23.25
CA MET A 1 6.21 -55.85 -23.47
C MET A 1 7.19 -54.91 -24.18
N THR A 2 8.33 -54.64 -23.52
CA THR A 2 9.68 -54.36 -24.08
C THR A 2 9.94 -53.24 -25.11
N ARG A 3 10.75 -52.26 -24.66
CA ARG A 3 11.96 -51.65 -25.30
C ARG A 3 11.74 -50.84 -26.59
N THR A 4 12.37 -49.69 -26.89
CA THR A 4 13.66 -49.03 -26.53
C THR A 4 13.63 -47.63 -27.18
N LEU A 5 13.83 -46.49 -26.50
CA LEU A 5 15.07 -45.71 -26.25
C LEU A 5 16.05 -45.48 -27.43
N PHE A 6 16.18 -44.21 -27.84
CA PHE A 6 17.41 -43.52 -28.35
C PHE A 6 17.31 -42.04 -27.88
N ARG A 7 18.14 -41.60 -26.91
CA ARG A 7 19.51 -41.00 -26.99
C ARG A 7 19.53 -39.49 -27.32
N HIS A 8 19.77 -38.67 -26.29
CA HIS A 8 20.50 -37.41 -26.40
C HIS A 8 21.76 -37.45 -25.52
N ARG A 9 22.85 -36.92 -26.07
CA ARG A 9 24.23 -36.99 -25.57
C ARG A 9 24.49 -35.99 -24.45
N ARG A 10 25.18 -36.44 -23.40
CA ARG A 10 26.06 -35.62 -22.53
C ARG A 10 27.49 -35.69 -23.07
N LEU A 11 28.25 -34.60 -22.96
CA LEU A 11 29.71 -34.62 -22.82
C LEU A 11 30.16 -33.39 -22.00
N THR A 12 30.93 -33.66 -20.96
CA THR A 12 31.81 -32.77 -20.17
C THR A 12 33.10 -33.57 -19.94
N PRO A 13 34.17 -33.04 -19.32
CA PRO A 13 35.12 -31.98 -19.68
C PRO A 13 36.53 -32.56 -19.99
N ILE A 14 37.49 -31.74 -20.47
CA ILE A 14 38.94 -32.04 -20.33
C ILE A 14 39.73 -30.76 -19.97
N LEU A 15 40.55 -30.92 -18.92
CA LEU A 15 41.59 -30.05 -18.35
C LEU A 15 42.90 -30.01 -19.17
N ALA A 16 43.64 -28.89 -19.07
CA ALA A 16 45.10 -28.78 -18.83
C ALA A 16 45.50 -27.27 -18.79
N ALA A 17 45.86 -26.67 -17.65
CA ALA A 17 47.22 -26.51 -17.07
C ALA A 17 48.20 -25.71 -17.97
N GLY A 18 48.96 -24.68 -17.57
CA GLY A 18 49.20 -23.95 -16.32
C GLY A 18 50.49 -23.09 -16.47
N ALA A 19 50.63 -21.98 -15.70
CA ALA A 19 51.86 -21.32 -15.18
C ALA A 19 51.56 -19.81 -14.90
N LEU A 20 51.24 -19.35 -13.68
CA LEU A 20 52.09 -19.03 -12.50
C LEU A 20 53.24 -18.04 -12.73
N LEU A 21 53.04 -16.80 -12.24
CA LEU A 21 54.11 -15.97 -11.67
C LEU A 21 53.58 -15.30 -10.39
N LEU A 22 54.36 -15.51 -9.33
CA LEU A 22 54.12 -15.17 -7.94
C LEU A 22 54.17 -13.65 -7.67
N GLY A 23 53.18 -13.15 -6.96
CA GLY A 23 53.26 -11.94 -6.15
C GLY A 23 52.66 -12.25 -4.77
N ALA A 24 53.52 -12.52 -3.80
CA ALA A 24 53.11 -12.80 -2.43
C ALA A 24 52.65 -11.51 -1.74
N LEU A 25 51.35 -11.37 -1.52
CA LEU A 25 50.77 -10.53 -0.49
C LEU A 25 49.95 -11.45 0.40
N THR A 26 50.29 -11.48 1.68
CA THR A 26 49.66 -12.27 2.72
C THR A 26 48.16 -11.98 2.78
N ALA A 27 47.33 -12.94 2.38
CA ALA A 27 45.91 -12.91 2.68
C ALA A 27 45.73 -13.15 4.18
N ALA A 28 45.38 -12.10 4.92
CA ALA A 28 44.77 -12.23 6.23
C ALA A 28 43.38 -12.86 6.05
N PRO A 29 42.88 -13.65 7.02
CA PRO A 29 41.50 -14.13 6.98
C PRO A 29 40.56 -12.92 7.02
N ALA A 30 39.70 -12.78 6.01
CA ALA A 30 38.58 -11.84 6.02
C ALA A 30 37.49 -12.38 6.95
N ASN A 31 37.77 -12.33 8.25
CA ASN A 31 36.80 -12.34 9.34
C ASN A 31 37.19 -11.13 10.22
N ALA A 32 37.03 -9.94 9.67
CA ALA A 32 37.04 -8.73 10.47
C ALA A 32 35.57 -8.47 10.83
N ALA A 33 35.28 -8.45 12.14
CA ALA A 33 34.02 -7.91 12.62
C ALA A 33 33.85 -6.47 12.06
N PRO A 34 32.62 -6.04 11.76
CA PRO A 34 32.36 -4.68 11.27
C PRO A 34 32.99 -3.63 12.17
N ALA A 35 33.40 -2.51 11.59
CA ALA A 35 33.80 -1.35 12.38
C ALA A 35 32.59 -0.82 13.18
N PRO A 36 32.80 -0.15 14.33
CA PRO A 36 31.70 0.43 15.08
C PRO A 36 30.89 1.39 14.20
N PRO A 37 29.56 1.37 14.30
CA PRO A 37 28.67 2.18 13.47
C PRO A 37 28.95 3.68 13.56
N ALA A 38 28.76 4.40 12.44
CA ALA A 38 28.83 5.85 12.38
C ALA A 38 27.49 6.48 12.82
N ALA A 39 27.53 7.68 13.40
CA ALA A 39 26.37 8.41 13.93
C ALA A 39 25.25 8.72 12.91
N SER A 40 25.46 8.47 11.61
CA SER A 40 24.47 8.66 10.55
C SER A 40 23.43 7.54 10.46
N GLY A 41 23.66 6.38 11.09
CA GLY A 41 22.72 5.25 11.11
C GLY A 41 21.74 5.25 12.29
N ALA A 42 21.83 6.24 13.19
CA ALA A 42 21.02 6.25 14.40
C ALA A 42 19.54 6.51 14.08
N VAL A 43 18.65 5.66 14.57
CA VAL A 43 17.19 5.77 14.43
C VAL A 43 16.61 6.30 15.73
N ASP A 44 15.84 7.38 15.65
CA ASP A 44 15.20 8.04 16.79
C ASP A 44 13.79 8.51 16.42
N VAL A 45 13.02 8.96 17.40
CA VAL A 45 11.72 9.60 17.16
C VAL A 45 11.94 11.07 16.90
N TYR A 46 11.43 11.56 15.78
CA TYR A 46 11.51 12.97 15.40
C TYR A 46 10.13 13.59 15.43
N THR A 47 9.97 14.69 16.16
CA THR A 47 8.69 15.39 16.30
C THR A 47 8.74 16.82 15.75
N ALA A 48 7.65 17.26 15.13
CA ALA A 48 7.45 18.63 14.67
C ALA A 48 5.95 19.01 14.65
N GLU A 49 5.66 20.31 14.62
CA GLU A 49 4.31 20.81 14.32
C GLU A 49 4.29 21.29 12.86
N LEU A 50 3.62 20.52 12.00
CA LEU A 50 3.62 20.68 10.55
C LEU A 50 2.33 21.37 10.09
N SER A 51 2.45 22.33 9.17
CA SER A 51 1.30 22.83 8.40
C SER A 51 0.86 21.80 7.35
N PRO A 52 -0.33 21.94 6.74
CA PRO A 52 -0.74 21.05 5.63
C PRO A 52 0.25 21.00 4.47
N ALA A 53 1.02 22.07 4.23
CA ALA A 53 2.09 22.09 3.23
C ALA A 53 3.32 21.28 3.66
N GLN A 54 3.69 21.35 4.95
CA GLN A 54 4.79 20.58 5.51
C GLN A 54 4.44 19.09 5.66
N MET A 55 3.16 18.76 5.90
CA MET A 55 2.67 17.37 5.90
C MET A 55 2.94 16.69 4.57
N LYS A 56 2.67 17.36 3.44
CA LYS A 56 2.97 16.83 2.10
C LYS A 56 4.43 16.49 1.88
N ILE A 57 5.35 17.15 2.58
CA ILE A 57 6.78 16.87 2.48
C ILE A 57 7.10 15.57 3.24
N LEU A 58 6.55 15.41 4.45
CA LEU A 58 6.66 14.17 5.21
C LEU A 58 6.08 12.97 4.45
N ASP A 59 4.87 13.11 3.87
CA ASP A 59 4.17 12.02 3.16
C ASP A 59 4.98 11.53 1.95
N ARG A 60 5.63 12.47 1.25
CA ARG A 60 6.44 12.14 0.07
C ARG A 60 7.73 11.41 0.45
N ALA A 61 8.25 11.58 1.67
CA ALA A 61 9.50 10.96 2.15
C ALA A 61 9.48 9.42 2.13
N GLY A 62 8.32 8.82 1.85
CA GLY A 62 8.15 7.37 1.71
C GLY A 62 8.36 6.65 3.04
N LEU A 63 8.19 7.36 4.15
CA LEU A 63 8.08 6.75 5.46
C LEU A 63 6.88 5.82 5.43
N GLY A 64 7.07 4.61 5.94
CA GLY A 64 5.94 3.75 6.24
C GLY A 64 5.02 4.49 7.20
N HIS A 65 3.71 4.36 7.01
CA HIS A 65 2.75 4.95 7.93
C HIS A 65 2.88 4.33 9.34
N GLU A 66 3.41 3.11 9.45
CA GLU A 66 3.80 2.48 10.72
C GLU A 66 4.96 3.18 11.44
N ASP A 67 5.63 4.12 10.77
CA ASP A 67 6.72 4.93 11.30
C ASP A 67 6.29 6.39 11.49
N VAL A 68 5.02 6.76 11.31
CA VAL A 68 4.50 8.15 11.42
C VAL A 68 3.20 8.20 12.21
N GLU A 69 3.20 8.96 13.31
CA GLU A 69 2.02 9.30 14.10
C GLU A 69 1.66 10.78 13.90
N ILE A 70 0.36 11.07 13.77
CA ILE A 70 -0.17 12.42 13.57
C ILE A 70 -1.18 12.71 14.69
N ALA A 71 -1.04 13.84 15.36
CA ALA A 71 -1.95 14.31 16.40
C ALA A 71 -2.35 15.78 16.17
N LYS A 72 -3.45 16.21 16.78
CA LYS A 72 -3.90 17.60 16.71
C LYS A 72 -2.88 18.56 17.35
N ALA A 73 -2.57 19.67 16.69
CA ALA A 73 -1.83 20.80 17.26
C ALA A 73 -2.70 22.08 17.30
N ASP A 74 -2.15 23.16 17.84
CA ASP A 74 -2.84 24.46 17.92
C ASP A 74 -2.97 25.09 16.52
N GLY A 75 -4.16 25.61 16.21
CA GLY A 75 -4.43 26.28 14.93
C GLY A 75 -4.75 25.31 13.78
N ASP A 76 -4.14 25.54 12.62
CA ASP A 76 -4.28 24.76 11.39
C ASP A 76 -3.14 23.73 11.19
N ARG A 77 -2.31 23.53 12.22
CA ARG A 77 -1.14 22.62 12.19
C ARG A 77 -1.48 21.28 12.84
N VAL A 78 -0.69 20.27 12.50
CA VAL A 78 -0.72 18.94 13.14
C VAL A 78 0.64 18.66 13.78
N ARG A 79 0.65 17.97 14.91
CA ARG A 79 1.87 17.43 15.49
C ARG A 79 2.16 16.11 14.81
N VAL A 80 3.39 15.95 14.35
CA VAL A 80 3.90 14.71 13.78
C VAL A 80 4.96 14.15 14.71
N GLU A 81 4.98 12.84 14.83
CA GLU A 81 6.08 12.07 15.38
C GLU A 81 6.46 10.98 14.39
N ALA A 82 7.72 10.86 14.02
CA ALA A 82 8.15 9.91 13.01
C ALA A 82 9.46 9.21 13.38
N VAL A 83 9.45 7.89 13.28
CA VAL A 83 10.59 7.02 13.59
C VAL A 83 11.46 6.89 12.35
N MET A 84 12.60 7.55 12.35
CA MET A 84 13.46 7.60 11.18
C MET A 84 14.93 7.71 11.57
N ASN A 85 15.81 7.46 10.61
CA ASN A 85 17.23 7.68 10.83
C ASN A 85 17.56 9.18 10.83
N GLY A 86 18.61 9.57 11.56
CA GLY A 86 18.99 10.97 11.68
C GLY A 86 19.47 11.62 10.39
N ALA A 87 19.88 10.86 9.38
CA ALA A 87 20.19 11.40 8.06
C ALA A 87 18.92 11.82 7.30
N MET A 88 17.86 11.00 7.36
CA MET A 88 16.54 11.30 6.80
C MET A 88 15.86 12.44 7.57
N ALA A 89 15.94 12.46 8.91
CA ALA A 89 15.42 13.58 9.68
C ALA A 89 16.18 14.88 9.42
N ALA A 90 17.50 14.80 9.23
CA ALA A 90 18.28 15.94 8.79
C ALA A 90 17.82 16.39 7.40
N GLU A 91 17.59 15.47 6.47
CA GLU A 91 17.05 15.79 5.15
C GLU A 91 15.68 16.47 5.20
N LEU A 92 14.74 15.90 5.96
CA LEU A 92 13.40 16.46 6.11
C LEU A 92 13.39 17.78 6.91
N ASN A 93 14.26 17.94 7.90
CA ASN A 93 14.49 19.24 8.52
C ASN A 93 15.02 20.26 7.54
N ARG A 94 15.89 19.78 6.66
CA ARG A 94 16.42 20.59 5.63
C ARG A 94 15.32 21.01 4.66
N GLN A 95 14.33 20.13 4.44
CA GLN A 95 13.01 20.36 3.85
C GLN A 95 11.99 21.15 4.72
N GLY A 96 12.47 21.83 5.76
CA GLY A 96 11.69 22.80 6.53
C GLY A 96 10.68 22.21 7.50
N LEU A 97 10.69 20.90 7.75
CA LEU A 97 9.78 20.30 8.72
C LEU A 97 10.12 20.69 10.17
N GLY A 98 11.36 21.09 10.45
CA GLY A 98 11.77 21.47 11.82
C GLY A 98 11.67 20.32 12.85
N LEU A 99 11.69 19.08 12.37
CA LEU A 99 11.82 17.83 13.11
C LEU A 99 12.94 17.88 14.15
N LYS A 100 12.61 17.67 15.40
CA LYS A 100 13.60 17.53 16.47
C LYS A 100 13.48 16.15 17.05
N VAL A 101 14.61 15.57 17.46
CA VAL A 101 14.59 14.36 18.28
C VAL A 101 13.64 14.64 19.46
N LYS A 102 12.59 13.83 19.56
CA LYS A 102 11.64 13.90 20.66
C LYS A 102 12.38 13.55 21.93
N LYS A 103 12.23 14.42 22.93
CA LYS A 103 12.86 14.24 24.24
C LYS A 103 11.81 14.30 25.31
N VAL A 104 11.76 13.26 26.13
CA VAL A 104 10.98 13.27 27.37
C VAL A 104 11.95 13.48 28.52
N ASP A 105 11.69 14.49 29.35
CA ASP A 105 12.56 14.91 30.45
C ASP A 105 14.04 15.12 30.03
N GLY A 106 14.22 15.63 28.81
CA GLY A 106 15.53 15.91 28.24
C GLY A 106 16.31 14.69 27.72
N ARG A 107 15.70 13.50 27.72
CA ARG A 107 16.28 12.23 27.24
C ARG A 107 15.61 11.79 25.94
N ASP A 108 16.41 11.36 24.98
CA ASP A 108 15.97 10.65 23.77
C ASP A 108 15.65 9.17 24.06
N ALA A 109 15.16 8.43 23.06
CA ALA A 109 14.74 7.04 23.22
C ALA A 109 15.81 6.16 23.88
N ARG A 110 17.05 6.27 23.40
CA ARG A 110 18.20 5.49 23.91
C ARG A 110 18.57 5.91 25.34
N ALA A 111 18.60 7.20 25.64
CA ALA A 111 18.92 7.70 26.98
C ALA A 111 17.86 7.30 28.01
N ARG A 112 16.60 7.16 27.60
CA ARG A 112 15.52 6.64 28.46
C ARG A 112 15.69 5.15 28.72
N ALA A 113 15.86 4.34 27.67
CA ALA A 113 16.09 2.89 27.81
C ALA A 113 17.28 2.58 28.73
N LYS A 114 18.39 3.31 28.61
CA LYS A 114 19.57 3.11 29.47
C LYS A 114 19.38 3.56 30.93
N ALA A 115 18.46 4.50 31.15
CA ALA A 115 18.19 5.05 32.48
C ALA A 115 17.07 4.28 33.21
N ALA A 116 16.47 3.27 32.57
CA ALA A 116 15.44 2.45 33.17
C ALA A 116 15.93 1.75 34.44
N PRO A 117 15.14 1.76 35.53
CA PRO A 117 15.57 1.25 36.82
C PRO A 117 15.63 -0.28 36.86
N ASP A 118 14.69 -0.95 36.20
CA ASP A 118 14.44 -2.38 36.40
C ASP A 118 15.28 -3.28 35.48
N ASN A 119 15.61 -2.81 34.28
CA ASN A 119 16.37 -3.56 33.27
C ASN A 119 15.71 -4.94 32.98
N VAL A 120 14.38 -4.96 32.82
CA VAL A 120 13.60 -6.15 32.44
C VAL A 120 14.01 -6.60 31.04
N PHE A 121 14.11 -5.66 30.10
CA PHE A 121 14.57 -5.93 28.75
C PHE A 121 16.07 -6.18 28.71
N ARG A 122 16.47 -7.33 28.17
CA ARG A 122 17.86 -7.80 28.16
C ARG A 122 18.29 -8.19 26.75
N PRO A 123 19.56 -7.98 26.37
CA PRO A 123 20.07 -8.41 25.08
C PRO A 123 19.92 -9.93 24.92
N TYR A 124 19.94 -10.39 23.67
CA TYR A 124 19.93 -11.82 23.37
C TYR A 124 21.29 -12.47 23.66
N SER A 125 22.37 -11.72 23.43
CA SER A 125 23.76 -12.15 23.59
C SER A 125 24.46 -11.52 24.82
N GLY A 126 25.57 -12.11 25.27
CA GLY A 126 26.37 -11.64 26.44
C GLY A 126 26.05 -12.29 27.80
N PRO A 127 26.76 -11.98 28.89
CA PRO A 127 26.51 -12.62 30.19
C PRO A 127 25.14 -12.23 30.78
N GLY A 128 24.34 -13.20 31.25
CA GLY A 128 23.02 -12.97 31.85
C GLY A 128 21.90 -12.67 30.85
N ASN A 129 22.17 -12.92 29.57
CA ASN A 129 21.28 -12.64 28.45
C ASN A 129 20.08 -13.61 28.37
N LEU A 130 19.18 -13.35 27.41
CA LEU A 130 18.03 -14.21 27.15
C LEU A 130 18.44 -15.64 26.73
N ARG A 131 19.44 -15.81 25.87
CA ARG A 131 19.84 -17.14 25.38
C ARG A 131 20.37 -18.06 26.48
N GLU A 132 21.17 -17.56 27.43
CA GLU A 132 21.68 -18.30 28.58
C GLU A 132 20.53 -18.80 29.46
N GLU A 133 19.49 -17.99 29.62
CA GLU A 133 18.26 -18.38 30.32
C GLU A 133 17.51 -19.49 29.57
N LEU A 134 17.32 -19.38 28.25
CA LEU A 134 16.69 -20.44 27.44
C LEU A 134 17.44 -21.77 27.55
N LEU A 135 18.78 -21.73 27.48
CA LEU A 135 19.63 -22.90 27.64
C LEU A 135 19.47 -23.51 29.05
N LYS A 136 19.40 -22.66 30.08
CA LYS A 136 19.23 -23.07 31.47
C LYS A 136 17.86 -23.71 31.72
N VAL A 137 16.78 -23.10 31.26
CA VAL A 137 15.40 -23.62 31.43
C VAL A 137 15.27 -25.03 30.86
N ALA A 138 15.81 -25.27 29.66
CA ALA A 138 15.80 -26.60 29.05
C ALA A 138 16.68 -27.60 29.81
N ALA A 139 17.86 -27.18 30.27
CA ALA A 139 18.79 -28.03 31.03
C ALA A 139 18.22 -28.45 32.40
N ASP A 140 17.48 -27.55 33.05
CA ASP A 140 16.85 -27.81 34.35
C ASP A 140 15.58 -28.68 34.23
N ASN A 141 14.95 -28.72 33.04
CA ASN A 141 13.69 -29.45 32.79
C ASN A 141 13.77 -30.50 31.66
N PRO A 142 14.77 -31.40 31.65
CA PRO A 142 15.09 -32.24 30.48
C PRO A 142 14.02 -33.30 30.13
N SER A 143 13.07 -33.57 31.03
CA SER A 143 11.95 -34.47 30.76
C SER A 143 10.89 -33.87 29.84
N ILE A 144 10.84 -32.54 29.77
CA ILE A 144 9.83 -31.80 29.00
C ILE A 144 10.39 -30.73 28.08
N ALA A 145 11.61 -30.22 28.32
CA ALA A 145 12.17 -29.10 27.56
C ALA A 145 13.50 -29.46 26.88
N LYS A 146 13.72 -28.92 25.69
CA LYS A 146 14.98 -29.04 24.93
C LYS A 146 15.21 -27.79 24.10
N THR A 147 16.44 -27.28 24.08
CA THR A 147 16.82 -26.20 23.16
C THR A 147 17.09 -26.70 21.75
N VAL A 148 16.70 -25.91 20.76
CA VAL A 148 16.91 -26.18 19.34
C VAL A 148 17.34 -24.89 18.66
N ASP A 149 18.55 -24.86 18.11
CA ASP A 149 18.95 -23.80 17.19
C ASP A 149 18.31 -24.07 15.83
N ILE A 150 17.41 -23.19 15.37
CA ILE A 150 16.64 -23.38 14.12
C ILE A 150 17.40 -22.91 12.87
N GLY A 151 18.46 -22.12 13.08
CA GLY A 151 19.34 -21.59 12.08
C GLY A 151 20.34 -20.61 12.69
N GLU A 152 21.06 -19.90 11.83
CA GLU A 152 22.04 -18.87 12.21
C GLU A 152 21.67 -17.57 11.47
N THR A 153 21.99 -16.43 12.08
CA THR A 153 21.83 -15.09 11.50
C THR A 153 22.96 -14.73 10.53
N HIS A 154 22.90 -13.53 9.93
CA HIS A 154 24.01 -12.97 9.13
C HIS A 154 25.35 -12.94 9.88
N GLN A 155 25.35 -12.63 11.17
CA GLN A 155 26.55 -12.63 12.01
C GLN A 155 26.92 -14.03 12.55
N GLY A 156 26.21 -15.08 12.15
CA GLY A 156 26.45 -16.46 12.58
C GLY A 156 25.97 -16.74 14.01
N LYS A 157 25.08 -15.90 14.57
CA LYS A 157 24.50 -16.14 15.89
C LYS A 157 23.34 -17.15 15.76
N PRO A 158 23.23 -18.13 16.68
CA PRO A 158 22.18 -19.13 16.62
C PRO A 158 20.82 -18.51 16.97
N ILE A 159 19.78 -18.82 16.19
CA ILE A 159 18.39 -18.50 16.51
C ILE A 159 17.85 -19.66 17.36
N THR A 160 17.78 -19.45 18.67
CA THR A 160 17.49 -20.53 19.64
C THR A 160 16.01 -20.56 20.01
N ALA A 161 15.38 -21.72 19.86
CA ALA A 161 14.06 -22.05 20.36
C ALA A 161 14.14 -22.95 21.61
N VAL A 162 13.12 -22.91 22.46
CA VAL A 162 12.88 -23.96 23.47
C VAL A 162 11.65 -24.76 23.07
N ARG A 163 11.85 -26.05 22.80
CA ARG A 163 10.78 -27.02 22.53
C ARG A 163 10.31 -27.62 23.85
N VAL A 164 9.02 -27.53 24.16
CA VAL A 164 8.40 -28.02 25.39
C VAL A 164 7.29 -29.03 25.08
N SER A 165 7.48 -30.28 25.50
CA SER A 165 6.49 -31.35 25.39
C SER A 165 6.90 -32.55 26.25
N LYS A 166 5.95 -33.35 26.73
CA LYS A 166 6.28 -34.56 27.49
C LYS A 166 7.15 -35.53 26.68
N ASP A 167 8.25 -36.01 27.27
CA ASP A 167 9.20 -36.93 26.61
C ASP A 167 9.84 -36.32 25.35
N VAL A 168 10.09 -35.00 25.38
CA VAL A 168 10.64 -34.21 24.25
C VAL A 168 11.92 -34.81 23.65
N ALA A 169 12.73 -35.51 24.45
CA ALA A 169 13.97 -36.14 23.98
C ALA A 169 13.73 -37.25 22.94
N ASN A 170 12.57 -37.91 23.00
CA ASN A 170 12.18 -39.01 22.12
C ASN A 170 10.99 -38.67 21.19
N LEU A 171 10.33 -37.52 21.42
CA LEU A 171 9.23 -37.04 20.59
C LEU A 171 9.72 -36.73 19.17
N ARG A 172 9.09 -37.34 18.17
CA ARG A 172 9.33 -37.04 16.77
C ARG A 172 8.36 -35.97 16.29
N ASP A 173 8.81 -35.12 15.37
CA ASP A 173 7.98 -34.09 14.74
C ASP A 173 6.73 -34.72 14.09
N GLY A 174 5.59 -34.03 14.21
CA GLY A 174 4.29 -34.48 13.71
C GLY A 174 3.57 -35.55 14.55
N GLN A 175 4.12 -35.99 15.69
CA GLN A 175 3.42 -36.93 16.59
C GLN A 175 2.35 -36.27 17.47
N ARG A 176 2.42 -34.95 17.64
CA ARG A 176 1.48 -34.11 18.39
C ARG A 176 1.23 -32.85 17.56
N PRO A 177 0.06 -32.19 17.70
CA PRO A 177 -0.13 -30.87 17.11
C PRO A 177 0.91 -29.90 17.68
N VAL A 178 1.32 -28.95 16.84
CA VAL A 178 2.41 -28.03 17.15
C VAL A 178 1.85 -26.62 17.30
N VAL A 179 2.29 -25.92 18.34
CA VAL A 179 2.03 -24.48 18.50
C VAL A 179 3.37 -23.78 18.61
N VAL A 180 3.57 -22.76 17.78
CA VAL A 180 4.77 -21.91 17.80
C VAL A 180 4.38 -20.56 18.36
N TYR A 181 5.07 -20.13 19.42
CA TYR A 181 5.05 -18.75 19.90
C TYR A 181 6.40 -18.13 19.53
N GLN A 182 6.37 -17.06 18.76
CA GLN A 182 7.58 -16.34 18.39
C GLN A 182 7.41 -14.83 18.52
N GLY A 183 8.53 -14.12 18.60
CA GLY A 183 8.56 -12.67 18.65
C GLY A 183 9.83 -12.09 18.02
N THR A 184 9.87 -10.77 17.97
CA THR A 184 11.04 -9.99 17.53
C THR A 184 11.50 -10.37 16.12
N GLN A 185 10.56 -10.38 15.17
CA GLN A 185 10.95 -10.29 13.76
C GLN A 185 11.44 -8.88 13.41
N HIS A 186 10.87 -7.86 14.05
CA HIS A 186 11.43 -6.51 14.07
C HIS A 186 12.20 -6.29 15.38
N ALA A 187 13.36 -5.65 15.26
CA ALA A 187 14.32 -5.56 16.35
C ALA A 187 13.91 -4.62 17.50
N ARG A 188 13.16 -3.55 17.22
CA ARG A 188 12.74 -2.54 18.21
C ARG A 188 11.61 -2.96 19.15
N GLU A 189 10.96 -4.09 18.89
CA GLU A 189 9.73 -4.57 19.55
C GLU A 189 10.03 -5.33 20.86
N TRP A 190 10.61 -4.62 21.83
CA TRP A 190 11.20 -5.19 23.05
C TRP A 190 10.25 -5.91 23.99
N ILE A 191 8.93 -5.68 23.91
CA ILE A 191 7.93 -6.40 24.71
C ILE A 191 7.73 -7.85 24.24
N THR A 192 7.93 -8.11 22.95
CA THR A 192 7.65 -9.42 22.33
C THR A 192 8.56 -10.58 22.81
N PRO A 193 9.89 -10.41 23.01
CA PRO A 193 10.70 -11.45 23.64
C PRO A 193 10.25 -11.77 25.06
N GLU A 194 9.84 -10.76 25.85
CA GLU A 194 9.40 -10.96 27.22
C GLU A 194 8.07 -11.71 27.29
N MET A 195 7.14 -11.44 26.37
CA MET A 195 5.90 -12.22 26.22
C MET A 195 6.21 -13.70 26.00
N VAL A 196 7.03 -14.03 24.99
CA VAL A 196 7.36 -15.42 24.64
C VAL A 196 8.19 -16.10 25.75
N ARG A 197 9.11 -15.38 26.39
CA ARG A 197 9.92 -15.87 27.51
C ARG A 197 9.05 -16.20 28.72
N ARG A 198 8.11 -15.33 29.09
CA ARG A 198 7.19 -15.56 30.23
C ARG A 198 6.21 -16.70 29.94
N LEU A 199 5.74 -16.85 28.69
CA LEU A 199 4.96 -18.02 28.28
C LEU A 199 5.75 -19.33 28.46
N LEU A 200 7.02 -19.36 28.04
CA LEU A 200 7.88 -20.52 28.26
C LEU A 200 7.92 -20.92 29.74
N HIS A 201 8.18 -19.96 30.64
CA HIS A 201 8.20 -20.22 32.08
C HIS A 201 6.83 -20.65 32.60
N HIS A 202 5.74 -20.01 32.17
CA HIS A 202 4.39 -20.38 32.57
C HIS A 202 4.09 -21.87 32.31
N PHE A 203 4.39 -22.38 31.12
CA PHE A 203 4.18 -23.78 30.77
C PHE A 203 5.15 -24.74 31.50
N VAL A 204 6.41 -24.35 31.65
CA VAL A 204 7.42 -25.20 32.29
C VAL A 204 7.21 -25.28 33.81
N ASP A 205 7.01 -24.16 34.48
CA ASP A 205 6.84 -24.08 35.94
C ASP A 205 5.47 -24.62 36.39
N GLY A 206 4.46 -24.48 35.53
CA GLY A 206 3.14 -25.08 35.73
C GLY A 206 3.10 -26.60 35.53
N TYR A 207 4.10 -27.20 34.90
CA TYR A 207 4.08 -28.63 34.60
C TYR A 207 4.14 -29.50 35.87
N GLY A 208 3.16 -30.39 36.02
CA GLY A 208 3.01 -31.26 37.17
C GLY A 208 2.31 -30.63 38.38
N SER A 209 2.07 -29.32 38.38
CA SER A 209 1.38 -28.59 39.45
C SER A 209 0.01 -28.07 38.99
N ASP A 210 -0.08 -27.54 37.78
CA ASP A 210 -1.32 -27.12 37.12
C ASP A 210 -1.83 -28.23 36.19
N ALA A 211 -3.07 -28.68 36.40
CA ALA A 211 -3.64 -29.81 35.66
C ALA A 211 -3.89 -29.49 34.17
N GLU A 212 -4.21 -28.24 33.85
CA GLU A 212 -4.44 -27.77 32.50
C GLU A 212 -3.12 -27.68 31.73
N LEU A 213 -2.13 -26.99 32.28
CA LEU A 213 -0.82 -26.82 31.63
C LEU A 213 -0.12 -28.17 31.47
N THR A 214 -0.24 -29.04 32.48
CA THR A 214 0.25 -30.43 32.38
C THR A 214 -0.41 -31.18 31.22
N LYS A 215 -1.72 -31.04 31.04
CA LYS A 215 -2.43 -31.68 29.92
C LYS A 215 -1.95 -31.14 28.58
N ILE A 216 -1.77 -29.83 28.45
CA ILE A 216 -1.28 -29.20 27.22
C ILE A 216 0.13 -29.73 26.90
N VAL A 217 1.09 -29.66 27.82
CA VAL A 217 2.47 -30.16 27.62
C VAL A 217 2.49 -31.67 27.33
N ASP A 218 1.57 -32.44 27.90
CA ASP A 218 1.45 -33.88 27.64
C ASP A 218 0.93 -34.22 26.23
N THR A 219 0.21 -33.29 25.58
CA THR A 219 -0.55 -33.58 24.35
C THR A 219 -0.17 -32.72 23.15
N THR A 220 0.52 -31.60 23.36
CA THR A 220 0.92 -30.61 22.34
C THR A 220 2.43 -30.43 22.33
N ASP A 221 3.02 -30.16 21.18
CA ASP A 221 4.44 -29.83 21.01
C ASP A 221 4.60 -28.30 20.91
N LEU A 222 4.98 -27.66 22.01
CA LEU A 222 5.09 -26.20 22.10
C LEU A 222 6.49 -25.75 21.72
N TRP A 223 6.61 -24.69 20.93
CA TRP A 223 7.88 -24.09 20.53
C TRP A 223 7.89 -22.62 20.88
N PHE A 224 8.89 -22.20 21.65
CA PHE A 224 9.07 -20.80 22.06
C PHE A 224 10.32 -20.23 21.40
N ILE A 225 10.17 -19.19 20.57
CA ILE A 225 11.25 -18.51 19.85
C ILE A 225 11.21 -17.02 20.22
N PRO A 226 11.81 -16.61 21.35
CA PRO A 226 11.67 -15.23 21.81
C PRO A 226 12.24 -14.20 20.87
N VAL A 227 13.35 -14.51 20.17
CA VAL A 227 14.02 -13.57 19.28
C VAL A 227 14.36 -14.26 17.96
N VAL A 228 13.64 -13.88 16.90
CA VAL A 228 13.94 -14.32 15.52
C VAL A 228 15.07 -13.48 14.91
N ASN A 229 14.97 -12.15 14.99
CA ASN A 229 15.97 -11.20 14.50
C ASN A 229 17.07 -10.95 15.55
N VAL A 230 17.86 -11.98 15.84
CA VAL A 230 18.87 -11.94 16.91
C VAL A 230 19.89 -10.83 16.72
N ASP A 231 20.39 -10.63 15.49
CA ASP A 231 21.39 -9.60 15.22
C ASP A 231 20.83 -8.20 15.38
N GLY A 232 19.63 -7.94 14.83
CA GLY A 232 18.97 -6.65 14.95
C GLY A 232 18.58 -6.34 16.40
N TYR A 233 18.06 -7.33 17.14
CA TYR A 233 17.69 -7.14 18.55
C TYR A 233 18.90 -6.77 19.41
N ASP A 234 20.02 -7.50 19.31
CA ASP A 234 21.25 -7.13 20.01
C ASP A 234 21.73 -5.72 19.64
N LEU A 235 21.62 -5.34 18.36
CA LEU A 235 21.99 -4.01 17.88
C LEU A 235 21.19 -2.91 18.59
N THR A 236 19.91 -3.13 18.94
CA THR A 236 19.09 -2.11 19.64
C THR A 236 19.59 -1.75 21.04
N PHE A 237 20.44 -2.58 21.65
CA PHE A 237 21.10 -2.27 22.92
C PHE A 237 22.41 -1.48 22.74
N GLU A 238 22.85 -1.27 21.49
CA GLU A 238 24.00 -0.44 21.15
C GLU A 238 23.62 1.04 21.00
N ASP A 239 24.63 1.91 21.13
CA ASP A 239 24.43 3.35 21.13
C ASP A 239 23.93 3.85 19.76
N GLY A 240 22.70 4.37 19.73
CA GLY A 240 22.08 4.98 18.56
C GLY A 240 21.06 4.10 17.82
N PHE A 241 20.86 2.85 18.24
CA PHE A 241 20.08 1.87 17.46
C PHE A 241 18.78 1.39 18.12
N ARG A 242 18.32 2.01 19.22
CA ARG A 242 17.16 1.55 20.00
C ARG A 242 15.91 1.29 19.14
N LEU A 243 15.68 2.10 18.11
CA LEU A 243 14.51 2.00 17.23
C LEU A 243 14.81 1.30 15.90
N TRP A 244 15.92 0.57 15.78
CA TRP A 244 16.23 -0.22 14.58
C TRP A 244 15.18 -1.31 14.36
N ARG A 245 14.69 -1.46 13.12
CA ARG A 245 13.62 -2.41 12.75
C ARG A 245 14.13 -3.67 12.07
N LYS A 246 14.90 -3.52 10.98
CA LYS A 246 15.31 -4.58 10.04
C LYS A 246 16.32 -5.55 10.64
N ASN A 247 16.75 -6.59 9.90
CA ASN A 247 17.98 -7.31 10.26
C ASN A 247 19.24 -6.44 9.98
N VAL A 248 20.45 -7.01 10.04
CA VAL A 248 21.72 -6.27 9.91
C VAL A 248 22.46 -6.55 8.61
N ARG A 249 21.75 -6.98 7.56
CA ARG A 249 22.37 -7.26 6.26
C ARG A 249 23.07 -6.02 5.69
N ASP A 250 24.36 -6.12 5.43
CA ASP A 250 25.10 -5.12 4.65
C ASP A 250 24.68 -5.21 3.17
N ASN A 251 23.91 -4.22 2.70
CA ASN A 251 23.29 -4.27 1.38
C ASN A 251 24.21 -3.76 0.26
N ASP A 252 25.23 -2.95 0.57
CA ASP A 252 26.17 -2.40 -0.40
C ASP A 252 27.61 -2.96 -0.28
N GLY A 253 27.89 -3.67 0.80
CA GLY A 253 29.16 -4.34 1.05
C GLY A 253 30.26 -3.41 1.57
N ASP A 254 29.91 -2.25 2.11
CA ASP A 254 30.89 -1.26 2.60
C ASP A 254 31.39 -1.55 4.03
N GLY A 255 30.77 -2.51 4.72
CA GLY A 255 31.11 -2.93 6.07
C GLY A 255 30.62 -1.99 7.18
N ARG A 256 29.70 -1.07 6.88
CA ARG A 256 29.05 -0.18 7.84
C ARG A 256 27.55 -0.47 7.87
N LEU A 257 26.93 -0.23 9.03
CA LEU A 257 25.47 -0.26 9.15
C LEU A 257 24.94 1.17 9.05
N THR A 258 24.08 1.39 8.06
CA THR A 258 23.41 2.65 7.75
C THR A 258 21.93 2.39 7.43
N GLY A 259 21.12 3.42 7.19
CA GLY A 259 19.67 3.25 6.95
C GLY A 259 19.30 2.40 5.73
N GLN A 260 20.19 2.29 4.74
CA GLN A 260 19.99 1.42 3.56
C GLN A 260 20.28 -0.06 3.85
N ASP A 261 20.83 -0.39 5.02
CA ASP A 261 21.18 -1.75 5.39
C ASP A 261 20.04 -2.44 6.13
N GLY A 262 20.09 -3.75 6.16
CA GLY A 262 19.02 -4.60 6.66
C GLY A 262 17.92 -4.85 5.64
N VAL A 263 17.19 -5.93 5.89
CA VAL A 263 15.98 -6.36 5.20
C VAL A 263 14.88 -6.53 6.25
N ASP A 264 13.66 -6.12 5.90
CA ASP A 264 12.49 -6.42 6.72
C ASP A 264 12.17 -7.92 6.62
N LEU A 265 12.36 -8.65 7.72
CA LEU A 265 12.14 -10.10 7.75
C LEU A 265 10.67 -10.46 7.52
N ASN A 266 9.73 -9.58 7.88
CA ASN A 266 8.30 -9.78 7.70
C ASN A 266 7.78 -9.21 6.36
N ARG A 267 8.69 -8.96 5.40
CA ARG A 267 8.40 -8.74 3.96
C ARG A 267 9.20 -9.68 3.05
N ASN A 268 9.98 -10.61 3.63
CA ASN A 268 10.93 -11.44 2.89
C ASN A 268 10.40 -12.84 2.56
N PHE A 269 9.20 -13.24 3.00
CA PHE A 269 8.68 -14.58 2.73
C PHE A 269 8.18 -14.73 1.28
N PRO A 270 8.24 -15.94 0.68
CA PRO A 270 7.90 -16.12 -0.74
C PRO A 270 6.43 -15.94 -1.14
N TYR A 271 5.48 -16.10 -0.22
CA TYR A 271 4.06 -16.00 -0.59
C TYR A 271 3.73 -14.55 -0.92
N LYS A 272 3.24 -14.31 -2.14
CA LYS A 272 2.94 -12.97 -2.68
C LYS A 272 4.10 -11.97 -2.53
N TRP A 273 5.35 -12.43 -2.44
CA TRP A 273 6.51 -11.54 -2.30
C TRP A 273 6.58 -10.52 -3.44
N GLY A 274 6.61 -9.22 -3.12
CA GLY A 274 6.63 -8.17 -4.12
C GLY A 274 5.47 -8.28 -5.12
N TYR A 275 4.27 -8.64 -4.63
CA TYR A 275 3.05 -8.70 -5.45
C TYR A 275 2.77 -7.37 -6.14
N ASP A 276 3.10 -6.27 -5.45
CA ASP A 276 3.12 -4.88 -5.88
C ASP A 276 4.32 -4.16 -5.23
N ASN A 277 4.33 -2.82 -5.25
CA ASN A 277 5.30 -1.97 -4.54
C ASN A 277 4.70 -1.16 -3.39
N GLU A 278 3.50 -1.52 -2.95
CA GLU A 278 2.79 -0.88 -1.83
C GLU A 278 2.99 -1.69 -0.54
N GLY A 279 2.71 -3.00 -0.58
CA GLY A 279 2.78 -3.86 0.61
C GLY A 279 4.21 -4.20 1.07
N SER A 280 5.21 -3.79 0.31
CA SER A 280 6.62 -3.78 0.68
C SER A 280 7.41 -2.92 -0.31
N SER A 281 8.65 -2.54 0.02
CA SER A 281 9.46 -1.69 -0.87
C SER A 281 10.59 -2.44 -1.59
N PRO A 282 10.88 -2.14 -2.87
CA PRO A 282 12.11 -2.56 -3.54
C PRO A 282 13.31 -1.66 -3.19
N LEU A 283 13.10 -0.53 -2.48
CA LEU A 283 14.14 0.43 -2.13
C LEU A 283 14.78 0.08 -0.78
N ARG A 284 16.11 0.00 -0.76
CA ARG A 284 16.91 -0.43 0.40
C ARG A 284 16.77 0.48 1.62
N THR A 285 16.58 1.78 1.38
CA THR A 285 16.43 2.82 2.39
C THR A 285 15.09 2.78 3.11
N ASN A 286 14.10 2.09 2.56
CA ASN A 286 12.79 1.97 3.18
C ASN A 286 12.82 0.93 4.33
N ALA A 287 12.06 1.20 5.39
CA ALA A 287 11.95 0.33 6.56
C ALA A 287 11.34 -1.05 6.21
N THR A 288 10.52 -1.11 5.15
CA THR A 288 9.86 -2.32 4.62
C THR A 288 10.60 -2.94 3.43
N TYR A 289 11.91 -2.67 3.27
CA TYR A 289 12.69 -3.25 2.17
C TYR A 289 12.58 -4.79 2.16
N ARG A 290 11.97 -5.33 1.10
CA ARG A 290 11.62 -6.76 0.98
C ARG A 290 12.81 -7.70 0.74
N GLY A 291 14.01 -7.14 0.59
CA GLY A 291 15.20 -7.87 0.17
C GLY A 291 15.34 -8.00 -1.35
N PRO A 292 16.46 -8.57 -1.84
CA PRO A 292 16.71 -8.73 -3.28
C PRO A 292 15.97 -9.91 -3.93
N SER A 293 15.42 -10.83 -3.14
CA SER A 293 14.67 -12.00 -3.61
C SER A 293 13.86 -12.60 -2.45
N PRO A 294 12.78 -13.35 -2.71
CA PRO A 294 12.05 -14.03 -1.65
C PRO A 294 12.95 -15.03 -0.90
N GLY A 295 12.89 -14.99 0.42
CA GLY A 295 13.70 -15.78 1.34
C GLY A 295 15.19 -15.49 1.22
N SER A 296 15.58 -14.25 0.92
CA SER A 296 17.00 -13.90 0.83
C SER A 296 17.74 -13.96 2.16
N GLU A 297 17.01 -13.80 3.28
CA GLU A 297 17.62 -13.67 4.61
C GLU A 297 17.76 -15.03 5.32
N PRO A 298 18.90 -15.28 6.00
CA PRO A 298 19.13 -16.54 6.69
C PRO A 298 18.15 -16.77 7.86
N GLU A 299 17.68 -15.69 8.50
CA GLU A 299 16.64 -15.73 9.54
C GLU A 299 15.29 -16.21 8.97
N THR A 300 14.85 -15.63 7.85
CA THR A 300 13.63 -16.06 7.13
C THR A 300 13.75 -17.49 6.65
N GLN A 301 14.92 -17.88 6.12
CA GLN A 301 15.18 -19.26 5.70
C GLN A 301 15.17 -20.26 6.87
N ALA A 302 15.59 -19.85 8.07
CA ALA A 302 15.50 -20.68 9.26
C ALA A 302 14.05 -20.95 9.66
N GLN A 303 13.21 -19.90 9.65
CA GLN A 303 11.77 -20.01 9.89
C GLN A 303 11.08 -20.89 8.84
N MET A 304 11.32 -20.66 7.54
CA MET A 304 10.73 -21.45 6.47
C MET A 304 11.03 -22.96 6.61
N ARG A 305 12.29 -23.31 6.91
CA ARG A 305 12.66 -24.73 7.15
C ARG A 305 11.99 -25.30 8.40
N LEU A 306 11.81 -24.49 9.44
CA LEU A 306 11.11 -24.90 10.65
C LEU A 306 9.64 -25.19 10.34
N PHE A 307 8.94 -24.28 9.65
CA PHE A 307 7.53 -24.41 9.33
C PHE A 307 7.26 -25.55 8.34
N GLU A 308 8.13 -25.75 7.35
CA GLU A 308 8.06 -26.91 6.46
C GLU A 308 8.22 -28.23 7.23
N ARG A 309 9.16 -28.27 8.20
CA ARG A 309 9.41 -29.46 9.02
C ARG A 309 8.27 -29.78 9.98
N LEU A 310 7.75 -28.76 10.67
CA LEU A 310 6.80 -28.94 11.75
C LEU A 310 5.34 -28.94 11.29
N ARG A 311 5.02 -28.17 10.24
CA ARG A 311 3.66 -27.83 9.81
C ARG A 311 2.78 -27.45 11.01
N PRO A 312 3.05 -26.29 11.65
CA PRO A 312 2.35 -25.89 12.87
C PRO A 312 0.83 -25.90 12.71
N THR A 313 0.12 -26.26 13.77
CA THR A 313 -1.33 -26.09 13.82
C THR A 313 -1.65 -24.61 14.04
N TYR A 314 -0.95 -23.98 14.98
CA TYR A 314 -1.02 -22.53 15.23
C TYR A 314 0.37 -21.91 15.24
N LEU A 315 0.45 -20.68 14.75
CA LEU A 315 1.59 -19.78 14.91
C LEU A 315 1.07 -18.48 15.54
N VAL A 316 1.63 -18.11 16.68
CA VAL A 316 1.40 -16.80 17.30
C VAL A 316 2.67 -15.99 17.10
N ASN A 317 2.57 -14.96 16.26
CA ASN A 317 3.69 -14.12 15.87
C ASN A 317 3.58 -12.76 16.56
N TYR A 318 4.14 -12.63 17.76
CA TYR A 318 4.04 -11.41 18.55
C TYR A 318 4.84 -10.27 17.93
N HIS A 319 4.17 -9.15 17.70
CA HIS A 319 4.71 -7.87 17.26
C HIS A 319 4.32 -6.76 18.24
N SER A 320 4.78 -5.53 18.02
CA SER A 320 4.33 -4.36 18.75
C SER A 320 4.61 -3.10 17.93
N ALA A 321 3.81 -2.04 17.96
CA ALA A 321 2.69 -1.84 18.86
C ALA A 321 1.49 -1.23 18.14
N ALA A 322 0.28 -1.69 18.50
CA ALA A 322 -0.98 -1.13 17.99
C ALA A 322 -2.23 -1.61 18.75
N GLU A 323 -2.13 -2.60 19.63
CA GLU A 323 -3.28 -3.24 20.30
C GLU A 323 -4.23 -3.90 19.28
N LEU A 324 -3.66 -4.71 18.39
CA LEU A 324 -4.41 -5.39 17.34
C LEU A 324 -4.21 -6.90 17.40
N LEU A 325 -5.24 -7.66 17.01
CA LEU A 325 -5.16 -9.10 16.78
C LEU A 325 -5.35 -9.35 15.27
N LEU A 326 -4.24 -9.35 14.53
CA LEU A 326 -4.24 -9.41 13.07
C LEU A 326 -4.20 -10.85 12.56
N TYR A 327 -5.08 -11.19 11.62
CA TYR A 327 -5.05 -12.48 10.92
C TYR A 327 -5.07 -12.28 9.39
N GLY A 328 -4.73 -13.32 8.64
CA GLY A 328 -4.58 -13.21 7.18
C GLY A 328 -5.89 -12.91 6.45
N ASN A 329 -5.87 -12.28 5.28
CA ASN A 329 -4.68 -12.00 4.47
C ASN A 329 -4.08 -10.59 4.64
N GLY A 330 -2.79 -10.46 4.31
CA GLY A 330 -2.06 -9.19 4.32
C GLY A 330 -2.10 -8.40 3.01
N TRP A 331 -2.19 -9.07 1.86
CA TRP A 331 -1.93 -8.42 0.56
C TRP A 331 -3.15 -7.76 -0.13
N GLN A 332 -4.37 -7.93 0.40
CA GLN A 332 -5.58 -7.34 -0.20
C GLN A 332 -6.63 -7.04 0.86
N THR A 333 -7.13 -5.80 0.89
CA THR A 333 -8.12 -5.35 1.86
C THR A 333 -9.49 -6.03 1.65
N LEU A 334 -10.29 -6.12 2.72
CA LEU A 334 -11.67 -6.62 2.71
C LEU A 334 -11.86 -7.97 2.00
N THR A 335 -10.85 -8.84 2.01
CA THR A 335 -10.88 -10.13 1.31
C THR A 335 -11.01 -11.25 2.34
N ARG A 336 -12.26 -11.63 2.61
CA ARG A 336 -12.56 -12.73 3.53
C ARG A 336 -12.05 -14.07 3.01
N SER A 337 -11.77 -14.97 3.95
CA SER A 337 -11.25 -16.30 3.67
C SER A 337 -12.04 -17.40 4.41
N PRO A 338 -12.04 -18.65 3.92
CA PRO A 338 -12.88 -19.68 4.51
C PRO A 338 -12.60 -19.97 6.00
N ASP A 339 -11.35 -19.86 6.45
CA ASP A 339 -10.97 -20.11 7.86
C ASP A 339 -11.24 -18.93 8.81
N ASP A 340 -11.71 -17.77 8.31
CA ASP A 340 -12.08 -16.59 9.12
C ASP A 340 -12.98 -16.91 10.33
N PRO A 341 -13.99 -17.81 10.25
CA PRO A 341 -14.83 -18.13 11.40
C PRO A 341 -14.05 -18.66 12.61
N ILE A 342 -12.89 -19.28 12.38
CA ILE A 342 -12.00 -19.76 13.46
C ILE A 342 -11.32 -18.58 14.15
N TYR A 343 -10.85 -17.60 13.38
CA TYR A 343 -10.25 -16.38 13.93
C TYR A 343 -11.27 -15.55 14.69
N GLU A 344 -12.46 -15.34 14.13
CA GLU A 344 -13.56 -14.62 14.78
C GLU A 344 -13.99 -15.28 16.11
N ALA A 345 -13.92 -16.61 16.21
CA ALA A 345 -14.21 -17.32 17.46
C ALA A 345 -13.05 -17.27 18.46
N LEU A 346 -11.80 -17.39 17.99
CA LEU A 346 -10.60 -17.44 18.84
C LEU A 346 -10.22 -16.06 19.38
N LEU A 347 -10.25 -15.04 18.52
CA LEU A 347 -9.75 -13.68 18.78
C LEU A 347 -10.83 -12.72 19.28
N GLY A 348 -12.11 -13.07 19.11
CA GLY A 348 -13.23 -12.19 19.46
C GLY A 348 -13.60 -11.22 18.33
N ASP A 349 -14.33 -10.17 18.69
CA ASP A 349 -14.62 -9.03 17.83
C ASP A 349 -14.21 -7.72 18.55
N ALA A 350 -14.52 -6.57 17.96
CA ALA A 350 -14.15 -5.28 18.52
C ALA A 350 -14.88 -4.95 19.85
N GLU A 351 -16.03 -5.57 20.13
CA GLU A 351 -16.77 -5.34 21.38
C GLU A 351 -16.27 -6.24 22.51
N ASP A 352 -15.95 -7.50 22.21
CA ASP A 352 -15.47 -8.50 23.17
C ASP A 352 -14.23 -9.21 22.62
N PRO A 353 -13.05 -8.55 22.63
CA PRO A 353 -11.81 -9.10 22.13
C PRO A 353 -11.16 -10.08 23.12
N ALA A 354 -10.42 -11.05 22.59
CA ALA A 354 -9.73 -12.07 23.39
C ALA A 354 -8.58 -11.53 24.25
N VAL A 355 -8.07 -10.35 23.91
CA VAL A 355 -7.14 -9.56 24.73
C VAL A 355 -7.85 -8.23 24.99
N PRO A 356 -8.04 -7.82 26.25
CA PRO A 356 -8.71 -6.56 26.56
C PRO A 356 -8.10 -5.38 25.81
N GLU A 357 -8.96 -4.47 25.32
CA GLU A 357 -8.61 -3.24 24.59
C GLU A 357 -8.04 -3.46 23.17
N TYR A 358 -7.75 -4.70 22.77
CA TYR A 358 -7.24 -4.97 21.42
C TYR A 358 -8.37 -5.10 20.40
N VAL A 359 -8.09 -4.78 19.14
CA VAL A 359 -9.06 -4.93 18.03
C VAL A 359 -8.67 -6.09 17.09
N PRO A 360 -9.49 -7.15 16.99
CA PRO A 360 -9.30 -8.22 16.01
C PRO A 360 -9.71 -7.78 14.61
N GLN A 361 -8.84 -8.00 13.61
CA GLN A 361 -9.12 -7.59 12.24
C GLN A 361 -8.26 -8.32 11.20
N LEU A 362 -8.65 -8.23 9.92
CA LEU A 362 -7.79 -8.67 8.81
C LEU A 362 -6.54 -7.79 8.75
N SER A 363 -5.38 -8.40 8.49
CA SER A 363 -4.09 -7.70 8.47
C SER A 363 -4.09 -6.56 7.45
N ALA A 364 -4.65 -6.80 6.26
CA ALA A 364 -4.76 -5.80 5.20
C ALA A 364 -5.64 -4.59 5.56
N GLN A 365 -6.56 -4.69 6.53
CA GLN A 365 -7.37 -3.54 6.98
C GLN A 365 -6.53 -2.50 7.72
N LEU A 366 -5.41 -2.90 8.32
CA LEU A 366 -4.42 -1.94 8.81
C LEU A 366 -3.70 -1.34 7.60
N TYR A 367 -3.05 -2.17 6.81
CA TYR A 367 -2.40 -1.82 5.55
C TYR A 367 -2.02 -3.06 4.75
N THR A 368 -1.89 -2.89 3.43
CA THR A 368 -1.42 -3.97 2.56
C THR A 368 0.00 -4.38 2.95
N THR A 369 0.24 -5.69 3.05
CA THR A 369 1.55 -6.28 3.26
C THR A 369 1.78 -7.40 2.27
N ASN A 370 3.01 -7.60 1.84
CA ASN A 370 3.33 -8.73 0.99
C ASN A 370 4.66 -9.38 1.39
N GLY A 371 4.71 -10.71 1.31
CA GLY A 371 5.83 -11.50 1.81
C GLY A 371 5.96 -11.55 3.34
N ASP A 372 4.84 -11.47 4.07
CA ASP A 372 4.83 -11.63 5.52
C ASP A 372 4.79 -13.10 5.96
N THR A 373 4.97 -13.30 7.27
CA THR A 373 5.10 -14.63 7.87
C THR A 373 3.76 -15.35 7.95
N ASN A 374 2.69 -14.66 8.31
CA ASN A 374 1.38 -15.27 8.55
C ASN A 374 0.81 -15.79 7.24
N ASP A 375 0.74 -14.95 6.20
CA ASP A 375 0.21 -15.39 4.91
C ASP A 375 1.04 -16.55 4.34
N HIS A 376 2.37 -16.54 4.55
CA HIS A 376 3.21 -17.65 4.11
C HIS A 376 2.88 -18.96 4.81
N THR A 377 2.75 -18.96 6.15
CA THR A 377 2.51 -20.19 6.90
C THR A 377 1.11 -20.75 6.72
N ASP A 378 0.13 -19.86 6.59
CA ASP A 378 -1.27 -20.23 6.43
C ASP A 378 -1.48 -20.89 5.07
N ASN A 379 -1.04 -20.20 4.01
CA ASN A 379 -1.30 -20.64 2.64
C ASN A 379 -0.41 -21.82 2.17
N LEU A 380 0.81 -21.97 2.71
CA LEU A 380 1.71 -23.06 2.27
C LEU A 380 1.60 -24.30 3.16
N TYR A 381 1.30 -24.13 4.45
CA TYR A 381 1.35 -25.22 5.42
C TYR A 381 -0.02 -25.55 6.05
N GLY A 382 -1.03 -24.69 5.91
CA GLY A 382 -2.34 -24.84 6.54
C GLY A 382 -2.29 -24.52 8.03
N THR A 383 -1.42 -23.58 8.41
CA THR A 383 -1.28 -23.06 9.78
C THR A 383 -2.43 -22.10 10.04
N LEU A 384 -2.89 -21.98 11.28
CA LEU A 384 -3.69 -20.84 11.72
C LEU A 384 -2.75 -19.83 12.38
N SER A 385 -2.34 -18.80 11.64
CA SER A 385 -1.40 -17.78 12.12
C SER A 385 -2.10 -16.45 12.40
N TYR A 386 -1.74 -15.84 13.52
CA TYR A 386 -2.18 -14.49 13.85
C TYR A 386 -1.07 -13.72 14.58
N THR A 387 -1.15 -12.40 14.49
CA THR A 387 -0.22 -11.44 15.05
C THR A 387 -0.92 -10.59 16.10
N PRO A 388 -0.63 -10.79 17.39
CA PRO A 388 -0.86 -9.75 18.38
C PRO A 388 0.16 -8.63 18.18
N GLU A 389 -0.32 -7.46 17.77
CA GLU A 389 0.41 -6.19 17.87
C GLU A 389 0.23 -5.68 19.29
N MET A 390 1.24 -5.87 20.14
CA MET A 390 1.13 -5.64 21.58
C MET A 390 0.93 -4.16 21.95
N ALA A 391 0.71 -3.87 23.23
CA ALA A 391 0.40 -2.52 23.69
C ALA A 391 1.48 -1.50 23.36
N THR A 392 1.03 -0.27 23.09
CA THR A 392 1.90 0.91 22.93
C THR A 392 2.48 1.33 24.28
N CYS A 393 3.48 2.20 24.27
CA CYS A 393 3.98 2.83 25.50
C CYS A 393 2.86 3.56 26.25
N GLU A 394 2.06 4.32 25.51
CA GLU A 394 1.01 5.18 26.03
C GLU A 394 -0.05 4.35 26.76
N THR A 395 -0.48 3.24 26.16
CA THR A 395 -1.45 2.34 26.79
C THR A 395 -0.84 1.63 28.00
N ALA A 396 0.37 1.12 27.87
CA ALA A 396 1.06 0.46 28.97
C ALA A 396 1.28 1.38 30.18
N ALA A 397 1.64 2.64 29.96
CA ALA A 397 1.75 3.63 31.03
C ALA A 397 0.38 3.98 31.65
N GLY A 398 -0.70 3.87 30.87
CA GLY A 398 -2.08 4.08 31.37
C GLY A 398 -2.59 2.94 32.26
N TYR A 399 -1.85 1.83 32.39
CA TYR A 399 -2.29 0.66 33.11
C TYR A 399 -2.46 0.82 34.62
N ASP A 400 -1.62 1.66 35.23
CA ASP A 400 -1.69 2.00 36.64
C ASP A 400 -1.53 3.52 36.78
N PRO A 401 -2.61 4.27 37.04
CA PRO A 401 -2.55 5.72 37.14
C PRO A 401 -1.79 6.23 38.38
N ASP A 402 -1.41 5.34 39.31
CA ASP A 402 -0.60 5.67 40.48
C ASP A 402 0.90 5.33 40.29
N ASP A 403 1.30 4.83 39.11
CA ASP A 403 2.69 4.50 38.76
C ASP A 403 3.52 5.75 38.36
N GLU A 404 4.84 5.61 38.24
CA GLU A 404 5.74 6.68 37.80
C GLU A 404 5.73 6.90 36.27
N TRP A 405 5.20 5.94 35.51
CA TRP A 405 5.03 6.04 34.07
C TRP A 405 3.70 6.70 33.73
N GLU A 406 3.76 7.84 33.03
CA GLU A 406 2.59 8.59 32.59
C GLU A 406 2.47 8.49 31.06
N PRO A 407 1.26 8.36 30.48
CA PRO A 407 1.08 8.26 29.02
C PRO A 407 1.72 9.42 28.24
N ASN A 408 1.71 10.64 28.81
CA ASN A 408 2.34 11.82 28.20
C ASN A 408 3.89 11.81 28.28
N GLY A 409 4.47 10.86 29.01
CA GLY A 409 5.89 10.62 29.16
C GLY A 409 6.45 9.62 28.14
N CYS A 410 5.64 9.16 27.18
CA CYS A 410 6.06 8.25 26.12
C CYS A 410 6.77 8.96 24.97
N GLY A 411 7.77 8.27 24.41
CA GLY A 411 8.59 8.80 23.30
C GLY A 411 8.12 8.29 21.96
N SER A 412 7.69 7.03 21.89
CA SER A 412 7.03 6.39 20.76
C SER A 412 6.26 5.17 21.28
N GLY A 413 5.24 4.73 20.54
CA GLY A 413 4.53 3.48 20.82
C GLY A 413 5.44 2.25 20.96
N PHE A 414 6.62 2.22 20.30
CA PHE A 414 7.58 1.09 20.38
C PHE A 414 8.48 1.12 21.63
N GLU A 415 8.32 2.11 22.50
CA GLU A 415 9.12 2.30 23.72
C GLU A 415 8.36 1.89 24.97
N PHE A 416 7.82 0.66 24.96
CA PHE A 416 7.15 0.04 26.11
C PHE A 416 7.96 0.27 27.41
N PRO A 417 7.33 0.73 28.51
CA PRO A 417 7.99 0.96 29.79
C PRO A 417 8.81 -0.24 30.28
N ASP A 418 10.09 -0.02 30.56
CA ASP A 418 10.97 -1.04 31.14
C ASP A 418 10.73 -1.12 32.66
N ASP A 419 9.56 -1.68 33.00
CA ASP A 419 9.01 -1.83 34.35
C ASP A 419 8.44 -3.25 34.52
N GLU A 420 8.82 -3.93 35.60
CA GLU A 420 8.41 -5.33 35.82
C GLU A 420 6.90 -5.50 35.99
N ALA A 421 6.22 -4.54 36.65
CA ALA A 421 4.79 -4.63 36.90
C ALA A 421 3.97 -4.41 35.62
N LEU A 422 4.39 -3.44 34.79
CA LEU A 422 3.74 -3.17 33.51
C LEU A 422 3.96 -4.30 32.50
N VAL A 423 5.19 -4.83 32.41
CA VAL A 423 5.50 -5.99 31.56
C VAL A 423 4.73 -7.24 32.03
N GLU A 424 4.63 -7.49 33.34
CA GLU A 424 3.82 -8.60 33.86
C GLU A 424 2.33 -8.40 33.58
N LYS A 425 1.80 -7.18 33.72
CA LYS A 425 0.39 -6.91 33.40
C LYS A 425 0.09 -7.18 31.94
N GLU A 426 0.94 -6.72 31.02
CA GLU A 426 0.77 -6.96 29.60
C GLU A 426 0.83 -8.46 29.24
N PHE A 427 1.77 -9.19 29.86
CA PHE A 427 1.81 -10.65 29.77
C PHE A 427 0.50 -11.29 30.25
N ARG A 428 -0.08 -10.79 31.36
CA ARG A 428 -1.35 -11.31 31.90
C ARG A 428 -2.55 -11.01 31.01
N ASN A 429 -2.57 -9.88 30.32
CA ASN A 429 -3.61 -9.54 29.36
C ASN A 429 -3.63 -10.56 28.20
N ASN A 430 -2.45 -10.91 27.69
CA ASN A 430 -2.29 -11.81 26.54
C ASN A 430 -2.32 -13.32 26.91
N LEU A 431 -2.04 -13.66 28.17
CA LEU A 431 -1.91 -15.06 28.62
C LEU A 431 -3.15 -15.94 28.35
N PRO A 432 -4.41 -15.50 28.61
CA PRO A 432 -5.59 -16.31 28.34
C PRO A 432 -5.67 -16.76 26.87
N LEU A 433 -5.48 -15.85 25.92
CA LEU A 433 -5.50 -16.16 24.48
C LEU A 433 -4.37 -17.13 24.10
N ALA A 434 -3.17 -16.92 24.63
CA ALA A 434 -2.04 -17.82 24.37
C ALA A 434 -2.34 -19.26 24.85
N VAL A 435 -2.87 -19.43 26.06
CA VAL A 435 -3.24 -20.74 26.61
C VAL A 435 -4.42 -21.36 25.85
N ALA A 436 -5.42 -20.55 25.49
CA ALA A 436 -6.55 -20.98 24.67
C ALA A 436 -6.11 -21.49 23.29
N THR A 437 -5.14 -20.83 22.67
CA THR A 437 -4.52 -21.29 21.41
C THR A 437 -3.83 -22.65 21.58
N ALA A 438 -3.06 -22.85 22.67
CA ALA A 438 -2.43 -24.13 22.95
C ALA A 438 -3.45 -25.27 23.16
N ARG A 439 -4.60 -24.96 23.78
CA ARG A 439 -5.71 -25.90 23.94
C ARG A 439 -6.37 -26.23 22.60
N SER A 440 -6.60 -25.23 21.77
CA SER A 440 -7.27 -25.33 20.47
C SER A 440 -6.50 -26.21 19.49
N ALA A 441 -5.18 -26.35 19.65
CA ALA A 441 -4.34 -27.16 18.77
C ALA A 441 -4.79 -28.63 18.59
N GLN A 442 -5.55 -29.19 19.54
CA GLN A 442 -6.11 -30.55 19.45
C GLN A 442 -7.35 -30.65 18.56
N ASP A 443 -8.11 -29.56 18.44
CA ASP A 443 -9.38 -29.48 17.70
C ASP A 443 -9.51 -28.07 17.08
N PRO A 444 -8.64 -27.71 16.13
CA PRO A 444 -8.45 -26.33 15.67
C PRO A 444 -9.66 -25.74 14.94
N ASP A 445 -10.55 -26.57 14.41
CA ASP A 445 -11.80 -26.09 13.83
C ASP A 445 -12.84 -25.75 14.92
N HIS A 446 -12.69 -26.23 16.17
CA HIS A 446 -13.48 -25.85 17.33
C HIS A 446 -12.60 -25.18 18.40
N PRO A 447 -12.07 -23.96 18.13
CA PRO A 447 -11.15 -23.31 19.04
C PRO A 447 -11.78 -23.08 20.41
N VAL A 448 -10.96 -23.15 21.45
CA VAL A 448 -11.32 -22.66 22.78
C VAL A 448 -11.30 -21.14 22.72
N SER A 449 -12.45 -20.52 22.91
CA SER A 449 -12.59 -19.07 22.99
C SER A 449 -12.47 -18.60 24.44
N VAL A 450 -11.79 -17.47 24.65
CA VAL A 450 -11.73 -16.79 25.95
C VAL A 450 -12.94 -15.85 26.18
N VAL A 451 -13.66 -15.54 25.10
CA VAL A 451 -14.85 -14.66 25.06
C VAL A 451 -16.12 -15.46 24.71
N ASP A 452 -16.11 -16.77 25.02
CA ASP A 452 -17.24 -17.68 24.88
C ASP A 452 -17.88 -17.75 23.47
N ARG A 453 -17.12 -17.40 22.42
CA ARG A 453 -17.55 -17.54 21.02
C ARG A 453 -17.35 -18.95 20.50
N THR A 454 -18.14 -19.32 19.48
CA THR A 454 -18.07 -20.63 18.83
C THR A 454 -18.06 -20.49 17.32
N THR A 455 -17.31 -21.36 16.65
CA THR A 455 -17.33 -21.48 15.19
C THR A 455 -18.64 -22.12 14.68
N PRO A 456 -19.30 -21.56 13.64
CA PRO A 456 -20.48 -22.16 13.03
C PRO A 456 -20.09 -23.33 12.11
N ASP A 457 -20.95 -24.33 11.95
CA ASP A 457 -20.74 -25.42 10.97
C ASP A 457 -20.85 -24.95 9.51
N PHE A 458 -21.64 -23.89 9.28
CA PHE A 458 -21.92 -23.27 8.00
C PHE A 458 -22.02 -21.75 8.17
N GLU A 459 -21.42 -21.01 7.25
CA GLU A 459 -21.68 -19.58 7.07
C GLU A 459 -22.17 -19.37 5.63
N THR A 460 -23.44 -19.01 5.47
CA THR A 460 -24.08 -18.88 4.16
C THR A 460 -23.77 -17.52 3.53
N ASP A 461 -23.80 -17.46 2.20
CA ASP A 461 -23.69 -16.25 1.39
C ASP A 461 -25.09 -15.90 0.81
N PRO A 462 -25.97 -15.25 1.61
CA PRO A 462 -27.36 -15.03 1.24
C PRO A 462 -27.52 -13.88 0.25
N PHE A 463 -28.57 -13.96 -0.57
CA PHE A 463 -29.02 -12.87 -1.43
C PHE A 463 -30.53 -12.96 -1.63
N GLU A 464 -31.15 -11.86 -2.03
CA GLU A 464 -32.62 -11.77 -2.14
C GLU A 464 -33.14 -11.98 -3.56
N VAL A 465 -32.28 -11.83 -4.58
CA VAL A 465 -32.68 -11.83 -5.99
C VAL A 465 -31.85 -12.81 -6.81
N SER A 466 -32.53 -13.55 -7.69
CA SER A 466 -31.95 -14.50 -8.64
C SER A 466 -32.56 -14.33 -10.04
N TYR A 467 -31.88 -14.85 -11.05
CA TYR A 467 -32.41 -14.95 -12.41
C TYR A 467 -32.29 -16.37 -12.97
N GLY A 468 -32.95 -16.61 -14.10
CA GLY A 468 -32.78 -17.83 -14.87
C GLY A 468 -33.40 -19.08 -14.21
N SER A 469 -33.18 -20.24 -14.84
CA SER A 469 -33.72 -21.52 -14.38
C SER A 469 -32.80 -22.28 -13.42
N GLU A 470 -31.61 -21.73 -13.18
CA GLU A 470 -30.57 -22.28 -12.35
C GLU A 470 -29.86 -21.17 -11.58
N GLN A 471 -29.53 -21.41 -10.31
CA GLN A 471 -28.83 -20.48 -9.44
C GLN A 471 -27.73 -21.20 -8.68
N GLU A 472 -26.53 -20.62 -8.65
CA GLU A 472 -25.45 -21.09 -7.78
C GLU A 472 -25.58 -20.41 -6.40
N VAL A 473 -25.41 -21.16 -5.33
CA VAL A 473 -25.42 -20.67 -3.95
C VAL A 473 -24.17 -21.16 -3.25
N SER A 474 -23.64 -20.37 -2.31
CA SER A 474 -22.39 -20.69 -1.62
C SER A 474 -22.54 -20.65 -0.10
N ALA A 475 -21.62 -21.33 0.58
CA ALA A 475 -21.39 -21.22 2.02
C ALA A 475 -19.95 -21.60 2.35
N TYR A 476 -19.35 -20.99 3.35
CA TYR A 476 -18.18 -21.55 4.02
C TYR A 476 -18.64 -22.73 4.89
N ILE A 477 -18.11 -23.92 4.60
CA ILE A 477 -18.49 -25.16 5.29
C ILE A 477 -17.27 -25.80 5.91
N ARG A 478 -17.40 -26.15 7.19
CA ARG A 478 -16.38 -26.89 7.94
C ARG A 478 -16.05 -28.21 7.25
N ARG A 479 -14.76 -28.44 6.96
CA ARG A 479 -14.25 -29.63 6.24
C ARG A 479 -14.33 -30.91 7.05
N SER A 480 -14.54 -30.87 8.36
CA SER A 480 -14.76 -32.07 9.16
C SER A 480 -16.17 -32.66 8.99
N LEU A 481 -17.14 -31.91 8.43
CA LEU A 481 -18.48 -32.42 8.13
C LEU A 481 -18.45 -33.40 6.93
N ALA A 482 -19.14 -34.52 7.03
CA ALA A 482 -19.38 -35.44 5.91
C ALA A 482 -20.71 -35.13 5.20
N ASN A 483 -20.92 -35.68 3.99
CA ASN A 483 -22.20 -35.61 3.25
C ASN A 483 -22.77 -34.18 3.13
N ARG A 484 -21.96 -33.25 2.62
CA ARG A 484 -22.33 -31.83 2.43
C ARG A 484 -23.30 -31.72 1.26
N ASP A 485 -24.55 -31.43 1.59
CA ASP A 485 -25.65 -31.32 0.65
C ASP A 485 -26.14 -29.88 0.58
N LEU A 486 -26.55 -29.48 -0.62
CA LEU A 486 -27.44 -28.36 -0.83
C LEU A 486 -28.89 -28.86 -0.73
N LEU A 487 -29.70 -28.22 0.10
CA LEU A 487 -31.13 -28.45 0.20
C LEU A 487 -31.89 -27.19 -0.20
N TYR A 488 -32.98 -27.37 -0.94
CA TYR A 488 -33.79 -26.23 -1.36
C TYR A 488 -35.24 -26.62 -1.64
N ARG A 489 -36.15 -25.66 -1.60
CA ARG A 489 -37.53 -25.82 -2.08
C ARG A 489 -38.01 -24.59 -2.81
N ILE A 490 -38.95 -24.81 -3.73
CA ILE A 490 -39.54 -23.76 -4.57
C ILE A 490 -41.01 -23.64 -4.21
N ASN A 491 -41.46 -22.43 -3.86
CA ASN A 491 -42.84 -22.09 -3.50
C ASN A 491 -43.46 -23.02 -2.44
N GLY A 492 -42.73 -23.29 -1.35
CA GLY A 492 -43.20 -24.19 -0.29
C GLY A 492 -43.32 -25.67 -0.68
N GLY A 493 -42.79 -26.07 -1.85
CA GLY A 493 -42.87 -27.43 -2.37
C GLY A 493 -42.01 -28.46 -1.63
N PRO A 494 -41.91 -29.69 -2.19
CA PRO A 494 -41.02 -30.72 -1.64
C PRO A 494 -39.57 -30.27 -1.60
N VAL A 495 -38.86 -30.65 -0.53
CA VAL A 495 -37.42 -30.43 -0.42
C VAL A 495 -36.72 -31.22 -1.53
N ARG A 496 -35.85 -30.52 -2.26
CA ARG A 496 -34.93 -31.07 -3.24
C ARG A 496 -33.53 -31.06 -2.63
N GLN A 497 -32.72 -32.01 -3.07
CA GLN A 497 -31.35 -32.18 -2.61
C GLN A 497 -30.43 -32.24 -3.84
N ASP A 498 -29.32 -31.52 -3.75
CA ASP A 498 -28.18 -31.63 -4.66
C ASP A 498 -26.88 -31.67 -3.83
N GLY A 499 -25.75 -31.96 -4.46
CA GLY A 499 -24.44 -31.94 -3.79
C GLY A 499 -23.85 -30.54 -3.72
N ALA A 500 -23.16 -30.23 -2.62
CA ALA A 500 -22.31 -29.05 -2.53
C ALA A 500 -20.86 -29.43 -2.89
N ARG A 501 -20.19 -28.63 -3.72
CA ARG A 501 -18.83 -28.87 -4.21
C ARG A 501 -17.94 -27.71 -3.85
N GLU A 502 -16.73 -28.02 -3.43
CA GLU A 502 -15.73 -27.02 -3.09
C GLU A 502 -15.36 -26.17 -4.30
N TRP A 503 -15.47 -24.85 -4.15
CA TRP A 503 -14.93 -23.86 -5.05
C TRP A 503 -13.43 -23.75 -4.86
N ARG A 504 -12.68 -23.54 -5.94
CA ARG A 504 -11.20 -23.59 -5.93
C ARG A 504 -10.56 -22.20 -6.00
N GLY A 505 -11.30 -21.16 -5.63
CA GLY A 505 -10.91 -19.79 -5.86
C GLY A 505 -11.13 -19.29 -7.29
N GLY A 506 -10.98 -17.98 -7.45
CA GLY A 506 -11.03 -17.26 -8.72
C GLY A 506 -9.63 -16.98 -9.29
N ASP A 507 -9.53 -16.00 -10.18
CA ASP A 507 -8.29 -15.62 -10.85
C ASP A 507 -7.29 -14.90 -9.90
N ARG A 508 -7.74 -14.29 -8.79
CA ARG A 508 -6.90 -13.50 -7.86
C ARG A 508 -6.94 -13.97 -6.40
N TYR A 509 -8.10 -14.36 -5.89
CA TYR A 509 -8.31 -14.80 -4.50
C TYR A 509 -9.31 -15.97 -4.40
N GLY A 510 -9.38 -16.58 -3.21
CA GLY A 510 -10.33 -17.63 -2.83
C GLY A 510 -9.73 -19.04 -2.75
N ASP A 511 -8.41 -19.16 -2.93
CA ASP A 511 -7.62 -20.39 -2.81
C ASP A 511 -6.65 -20.36 -1.61
N GLY A 512 -6.84 -19.41 -0.70
CA GLY A 512 -6.03 -19.20 0.49
C GLY A 512 -6.83 -19.31 1.78
N ASN A 513 -6.13 -19.57 2.89
CA ASN A 513 -6.69 -19.73 4.25
C ASN A 513 -7.95 -20.64 4.26
N ASP A 514 -7.83 -21.82 3.65
CA ASP A 514 -8.94 -22.74 3.39
C ASP A 514 -8.69 -24.14 3.97
N ARG A 515 -7.97 -24.25 5.09
CA ARG A 515 -7.51 -25.55 5.60
C ARG A 515 -8.60 -26.30 6.36
N TYR A 516 -9.41 -25.61 7.16
CA TYR A 516 -10.40 -26.20 8.06
C TYR A 516 -11.82 -25.98 7.57
N TYR A 517 -12.04 -24.89 6.85
CA TYR A 517 -13.23 -24.58 6.08
C TYR A 517 -12.89 -24.53 4.60
N GLY A 518 -13.91 -24.60 3.77
CA GLY A 518 -13.79 -24.26 2.36
C GLY A 518 -15.09 -23.63 1.90
N GLU A 519 -15.04 -22.86 0.82
CA GLU A 519 -16.25 -22.40 0.16
C GLU A 519 -16.85 -23.54 -0.65
N PHE A 520 -18.08 -23.95 -0.33
CA PHE A 520 -18.82 -24.96 -1.06
C PHE A 520 -19.98 -24.32 -1.80
N ARG A 521 -20.12 -24.69 -3.07
CA ARG A 521 -21.18 -24.21 -3.94
C ARG A 521 -22.10 -25.33 -4.38
N GLY A 522 -23.39 -25.04 -4.37
CA GLY A 522 -24.43 -25.92 -4.89
C GLY A 522 -25.25 -25.21 -5.97
N LYS A 523 -26.04 -25.99 -6.73
CA LYS A 523 -26.86 -25.46 -7.81
C LYS A 523 -28.33 -25.73 -7.56
N VAL A 524 -29.12 -24.68 -7.36
CA VAL A 524 -30.57 -24.76 -7.43
C VAL A 524 -30.99 -24.89 -8.89
N SER A 525 -31.88 -25.83 -9.19
CA SER A 525 -32.40 -26.06 -10.54
C SER A 525 -33.92 -26.21 -10.60
N GLY A 526 -34.48 -25.79 -11.74
CA GLY A 526 -35.90 -25.94 -12.05
C GLY A 526 -36.77 -24.84 -11.45
N GLN A 527 -36.17 -23.71 -11.09
CA GLN A 527 -36.86 -22.47 -10.75
C GLN A 527 -37.28 -21.72 -12.02
N LYS A 528 -38.22 -20.79 -11.91
CA LYS A 528 -38.69 -19.93 -13.01
C LYS A 528 -39.06 -18.55 -12.45
N PRO A 529 -39.19 -17.52 -13.31
CA PRO A 529 -39.60 -16.19 -12.86
C PRO A 529 -40.90 -16.21 -12.04
N GLY A 530 -40.90 -15.47 -10.94
CA GLY A 530 -41.98 -15.40 -9.95
C GLY A 530 -41.95 -16.51 -8.88
N ASP A 531 -40.98 -17.41 -8.92
CA ASP A 531 -40.77 -18.39 -7.84
C ASP A 531 -40.05 -17.74 -6.65
N GLU A 532 -40.45 -18.14 -5.45
CA GLU A 532 -39.71 -17.95 -4.21
C GLU A 532 -38.94 -19.25 -3.88
N VAL A 533 -37.65 -19.15 -3.60
CA VAL A 533 -36.79 -20.30 -3.32
C VAL A 533 -36.16 -20.17 -1.93
N GLU A 534 -36.43 -21.15 -1.07
CA GLU A 534 -35.77 -21.31 0.24
C GLU A 534 -34.58 -22.28 0.09
N VAL A 535 -33.42 -21.91 0.62
CA VAL A 535 -32.14 -22.62 0.49
C VAL A 535 -31.48 -22.81 1.85
N TRP A 536 -30.86 -23.98 2.05
CA TRP A 536 -29.95 -24.23 3.17
C TRP A 536 -28.95 -25.35 2.85
N PHE A 537 -27.85 -25.38 3.59
CA PHE A 537 -26.86 -26.44 3.53
C PHE A 537 -27.04 -27.40 4.69
N ALA A 538 -26.61 -28.64 4.49
CA ALA A 538 -26.64 -29.62 5.56
C ALA A 538 -25.50 -30.65 5.44
N GLY A 539 -25.09 -31.19 6.58
CA GLY A 539 -23.92 -32.06 6.69
C GLY A 539 -24.04 -33.01 7.89
N THR A 540 -23.11 -33.95 7.99
CA THR A 540 -23.07 -34.91 9.09
C THR A 540 -21.82 -34.66 9.93
N ASN A 541 -21.99 -34.37 11.22
CA ASN A 541 -20.87 -34.15 12.13
C ASN A 541 -20.16 -35.46 12.52
N ALA A 542 -19.06 -35.36 13.27
CA ALA A 542 -18.27 -36.52 13.72
C ALA A 542 -19.05 -37.52 14.60
N LYS A 543 -20.17 -37.09 15.22
CA LYS A 543 -21.07 -37.95 16.01
C LYS A 543 -22.10 -38.69 15.16
N GLY A 544 -22.14 -38.42 13.85
CA GLY A 544 -23.14 -38.97 12.94
C GLY A 544 -24.48 -38.22 12.95
N GLU A 545 -24.54 -37.04 13.57
CA GLU A 545 -25.74 -36.22 13.65
C GLU A 545 -25.83 -35.31 12.42
N ARG A 546 -27.06 -35.08 11.94
CA ARG A 546 -27.32 -34.13 10.85
C ARG A 546 -27.35 -32.72 11.43
N VAL A 547 -26.57 -31.83 10.84
CA VAL A 547 -26.53 -30.39 11.12
C VAL A 547 -26.95 -29.62 9.86
N GLU A 548 -27.56 -28.46 10.03
CA GLU A 548 -28.07 -27.61 8.95
C GLU A 548 -27.64 -26.17 9.16
N SER A 549 -27.41 -25.43 8.07
CA SER A 549 -27.21 -23.99 8.11
C SER A 549 -28.50 -23.24 8.43
N GLU A 550 -28.39 -21.93 8.66
CA GLU A 550 -29.54 -21.05 8.53
C GLU A 550 -30.12 -21.11 7.11
N ARG A 551 -31.42 -20.82 7.00
CA ARG A 551 -32.13 -20.80 5.72
C ARG A 551 -32.23 -19.37 5.23
N PHE A 552 -31.99 -19.16 3.94
CA PHE A 552 -32.29 -17.89 3.29
C PHE A 552 -33.18 -18.10 2.09
N THR A 553 -33.84 -17.04 1.66
CA THR A 553 -34.82 -17.07 0.58
C THR A 553 -34.51 -16.01 -0.46
N TYR A 554 -34.71 -16.35 -1.74
CA TYR A 554 -34.64 -15.37 -2.83
C TYR A 554 -35.84 -15.47 -3.77
N GLU A 555 -36.15 -14.36 -4.43
CA GLU A 555 -37.10 -14.28 -5.54
C GLU A 555 -36.39 -14.46 -6.88
N VAL A 556 -36.97 -15.28 -7.77
CA VAL A 556 -36.51 -15.38 -9.16
C VAL A 556 -37.20 -14.31 -10.01
N ARG A 557 -36.46 -13.29 -10.44
CA ARG A 557 -36.97 -12.25 -11.33
C ARG A 557 -36.86 -12.68 -12.81
N ASP A 558 -37.71 -12.11 -13.68
CA ASP A 558 -37.60 -12.35 -15.13
C ASP A 558 -36.44 -11.52 -15.70
N ARG A 559 -35.46 -12.21 -16.29
CA ARG A 559 -34.32 -11.55 -16.97
C ARG A 559 -34.70 -11.00 -18.35
N ALA A 560 -35.86 -11.35 -18.90
CA ALA A 560 -36.33 -10.93 -20.23
C ALA A 560 -35.29 -11.14 -21.37
N LYS A 561 -34.47 -12.19 -21.25
CA LYS A 561 -33.32 -12.51 -22.14
C LYS A 561 -32.15 -11.52 -22.10
N ALA A 562 -32.12 -10.60 -21.15
CA ALA A 562 -30.98 -9.70 -20.98
C ALA A 562 -29.67 -10.48 -20.81
N ASP A 563 -28.61 -9.98 -21.44
CA ASP A 563 -27.25 -10.51 -21.38
C ASP A 563 -26.24 -9.49 -20.84
N VAL A 564 -26.64 -8.23 -20.71
CA VAL A 564 -25.87 -7.15 -20.09
C VAL A 564 -26.68 -6.53 -18.96
N LEU A 565 -26.05 -6.38 -17.79
CA LEU A 565 -26.62 -5.61 -16.67
C LEU A 565 -26.13 -4.16 -16.77
N VAL A 566 -27.03 -3.21 -16.59
CA VAL A 566 -26.70 -1.78 -16.43
C VAL A 566 -26.93 -1.44 -14.97
N ILE A 567 -25.86 -1.26 -14.20
CA ILE A 567 -25.90 -0.74 -12.84
C ILE A 567 -26.00 0.79 -12.95
N ALA A 568 -27.13 1.33 -12.52
CA ALA A 568 -27.37 2.75 -12.35
C ALA A 568 -26.94 3.16 -10.94
N ASP A 569 -25.77 3.80 -10.85
CA ASP A 569 -25.18 4.32 -9.62
C ASP A 569 -25.46 5.82 -9.52
N GLU A 570 -26.74 6.17 -9.57
CA GLU A 570 -27.24 7.54 -9.40
C GLU A 570 -27.90 7.66 -8.02
N ASP A 571 -27.19 8.27 -7.08
CA ASP A 571 -27.59 8.38 -5.67
C ASP A 571 -28.59 9.53 -5.43
N TYR A 572 -29.84 9.34 -5.88
CA TYR A 572 -30.87 10.39 -5.82
C TYR A 572 -31.56 10.51 -4.45
N THR A 573 -31.33 9.58 -3.53
CA THR A 573 -31.71 9.68 -2.12
C THR A 573 -30.59 10.16 -1.19
N GLY A 574 -29.33 10.12 -1.65
CA GLY A 574 -28.17 10.59 -0.90
C GLY A 574 -27.92 12.10 -0.99
N VAL A 575 -26.66 12.49 -0.82
CA VAL A 575 -26.27 13.89 -0.58
C VAL A 575 -25.44 14.54 -1.70
N ASN A 576 -24.79 13.78 -2.58
CA ASN A 576 -23.89 14.32 -3.61
C ASN A 576 -24.01 13.65 -4.99
N PRO A 577 -24.68 14.27 -5.98
CA PRO A 577 -25.16 15.65 -6.00
C PRO A 577 -26.55 15.81 -5.37
N THR A 578 -26.96 17.05 -5.10
CA THR A 578 -28.34 17.33 -4.68
C THR A 578 -29.31 17.16 -5.86
N TYR A 579 -30.20 16.17 -5.79
CA TYR A 579 -31.27 15.98 -6.76
C TYR A 579 -32.50 16.87 -6.47
N PRO A 580 -33.31 17.23 -7.49
CA PRO A 580 -34.59 17.90 -7.26
C PRO A 580 -35.50 17.08 -6.35
N ALA A 581 -36.18 17.74 -5.42
CA ALA A 581 -37.10 17.08 -4.49
C ALA A 581 -38.17 16.25 -5.24
N GLY A 582 -38.32 14.98 -4.84
CA GLY A 582 -39.25 14.02 -5.45
C GLY A 582 -38.68 13.22 -6.62
N THR A 583 -37.36 13.28 -6.86
CA THR A 583 -36.68 12.33 -7.75
C THR A 583 -36.74 10.93 -7.12
N ASP A 584 -37.24 9.95 -7.87
CA ASP A 584 -37.43 8.55 -7.42
C ASP A 584 -36.96 7.52 -8.47
N GLU A 585 -36.22 7.98 -9.48
CA GLU A 585 -35.65 7.14 -10.54
C GLU A 585 -34.32 7.74 -11.07
N PRO A 586 -33.39 6.90 -11.55
CA PRO A 586 -32.14 7.35 -12.16
C PRO A 586 -32.39 8.06 -13.50
N ARG A 587 -31.66 9.14 -13.76
CA ARG A 587 -31.89 10.00 -14.93
C ARG A 587 -31.43 9.37 -16.23
N TYR A 588 -30.30 8.68 -16.24
CA TYR A 588 -29.63 8.23 -17.47
C TYR A 588 -29.80 6.74 -17.75
N ALA A 589 -30.39 5.97 -16.84
CA ALA A 589 -30.50 4.52 -16.96
C ALA A 589 -31.14 4.07 -18.27
N GLY A 590 -32.20 4.77 -18.69
CA GLY A 590 -32.87 4.53 -19.97
C GLY A 590 -31.94 4.71 -21.17
N ARG A 591 -31.08 5.74 -21.15
CA ARG A 591 -30.12 6.02 -22.24
C ARG A 591 -29.02 4.97 -22.29
N TYR A 592 -28.46 4.57 -21.15
CA TYR A 592 -27.46 3.49 -21.10
C TYR A 592 -28.04 2.16 -21.57
N ALA A 593 -29.28 1.84 -21.20
CA ALA A 593 -29.98 0.68 -21.73
C ALA A 593 -30.14 0.75 -23.26
N ASP A 594 -30.51 1.89 -23.82
CA ASP A 594 -30.61 2.08 -25.27
C ASP A 594 -29.26 1.90 -25.97
N LEU A 595 -28.17 2.44 -25.40
CA LEU A 595 -26.81 2.26 -25.93
C LEU A 595 -26.39 0.79 -25.98
N VAL A 596 -26.73 0.02 -24.94
CA VAL A 596 -26.49 -1.44 -24.92
C VAL A 596 -27.30 -2.14 -26.02
N ARG A 597 -28.56 -1.73 -26.26
CA ARG A 597 -29.39 -2.25 -27.38
C ARG A 597 -28.79 -1.92 -28.74
N GLU A 598 -28.34 -0.67 -28.92
CA GLU A 598 -27.70 -0.20 -30.14
C GLU A 598 -26.38 -0.95 -30.41
N ALA A 599 -25.64 -1.32 -29.35
CA ALA A 599 -24.47 -2.19 -29.44
C ALA A 599 -24.79 -3.67 -29.79
N GLY A 600 -26.06 -4.05 -29.84
CA GLY A 600 -26.51 -5.40 -30.23
C GLY A 600 -26.78 -6.36 -29.06
N HIS A 601 -26.87 -5.84 -27.84
CA HIS A 601 -27.11 -6.61 -26.62
C HIS A 601 -28.49 -6.30 -26.01
N THR A 602 -28.94 -7.11 -25.05
CA THR A 602 -30.20 -6.90 -24.35
C THR A 602 -29.91 -6.46 -22.91
N PRO A 603 -30.26 -5.22 -22.53
CA PRO A 603 -29.99 -4.70 -21.19
C PRO A 603 -31.06 -5.12 -20.17
N LEU A 604 -30.64 -5.19 -18.92
CA LEU A 604 -31.50 -5.05 -17.73
C LEU A 604 -30.91 -3.95 -16.85
N VAL A 605 -31.74 -3.05 -16.33
CA VAL A 605 -31.29 -1.97 -15.42
C VAL A 605 -31.43 -2.46 -13.98
N TRP A 606 -30.39 -2.22 -13.19
CA TRP A 606 -30.35 -2.38 -11.74
C TRP A 606 -30.07 -1.03 -11.11
N ASP A 607 -30.97 -0.55 -10.29
CA ASP A 607 -30.90 0.76 -9.66
C ASP A 607 -30.40 0.59 -8.22
N ILE A 608 -29.17 1.00 -7.92
CA ILE A 608 -28.59 0.67 -6.61
C ILE A 608 -29.29 1.40 -5.46
N ASP A 609 -29.89 2.55 -5.72
CA ASP A 609 -30.53 3.38 -4.71
C ASP A 609 -31.89 2.79 -4.29
N LYS A 610 -32.48 2.01 -5.21
CA LYS A 610 -33.74 1.30 -5.00
C LYS A 610 -33.59 -0.18 -4.66
N ASP A 611 -32.71 -0.88 -5.36
CA ASP A 611 -32.54 -2.34 -5.30
C ASP A 611 -31.32 -2.76 -4.44
N GLY A 612 -30.49 -1.81 -3.98
CA GLY A 612 -29.27 -2.08 -3.22
C GLY A 612 -28.12 -2.61 -4.07
N ALA A 613 -27.08 -3.15 -3.44
CA ALA A 613 -25.92 -3.69 -4.15
C ALA A 613 -26.27 -5.00 -4.90
N PRO A 614 -25.96 -5.13 -6.21
CA PRO A 614 -26.24 -6.35 -6.96
C PRO A 614 -25.29 -7.49 -6.56
N HIS A 615 -25.82 -8.49 -5.86
CA HIS A 615 -25.03 -9.63 -5.38
C HIS A 615 -24.30 -10.39 -6.51
N HIS A 616 -23.05 -10.79 -6.28
CA HIS A 616 -22.19 -11.41 -7.30
C HIS A 616 -22.76 -12.73 -7.83
N LEU A 617 -23.22 -13.66 -6.98
CA LEU A 617 -23.89 -14.90 -7.39
C LEU A 617 -25.36 -14.72 -7.81
N GLY A 618 -26.17 -14.02 -7.02
CA GLY A 618 -27.60 -13.85 -7.26
C GLY A 618 -27.93 -13.01 -8.49
N VAL A 619 -27.13 -11.98 -8.77
CA VAL A 619 -27.40 -10.99 -9.83
C VAL A 619 -26.31 -11.02 -10.91
N LEU A 620 -25.08 -10.59 -10.59
CA LEU A 620 -24.05 -10.29 -11.59
C LEU A 620 -23.67 -11.49 -12.47
N LYS A 621 -23.53 -12.69 -11.87
CA LYS A 621 -23.16 -13.93 -12.56
C LYS A 621 -24.15 -14.36 -13.65
N HIS A 622 -25.36 -13.82 -13.67
CA HIS A 622 -26.35 -14.10 -14.72
C HIS A 622 -26.14 -13.31 -16.01
N PHE A 623 -25.24 -12.33 -16.00
CA PHE A 623 -24.98 -11.45 -17.12
C PHE A 623 -23.57 -11.68 -17.69
N ARG A 624 -23.45 -11.58 -19.01
CA ARG A 624 -22.17 -11.76 -19.71
C ARG A 624 -21.24 -10.58 -19.51
N ALA A 625 -21.80 -9.39 -19.32
CA ALA A 625 -21.09 -8.17 -18.96
C ALA A 625 -21.97 -7.24 -18.11
N VAL A 626 -21.30 -6.33 -17.42
CA VAL A 626 -21.89 -5.27 -16.59
C VAL A 626 -21.42 -3.92 -17.11
N VAL A 627 -22.35 -2.97 -17.22
CA VAL A 627 -22.08 -1.55 -17.43
C VAL A 627 -22.44 -0.85 -16.13
N TRP A 628 -21.46 -0.29 -15.45
CA TRP A 628 -21.64 0.46 -14.21
C TRP A 628 -21.35 1.93 -14.47
N TYR A 629 -22.40 2.75 -14.44
CA TYR A 629 -22.28 4.19 -14.70
C TYR A 629 -22.68 5.02 -13.49
N LEU A 630 -21.98 6.16 -13.30
CA LEU A 630 -22.25 7.11 -12.21
C LEU A 630 -23.29 8.18 -12.60
N GLY A 631 -23.26 8.65 -13.85
CA GLY A 631 -24.18 9.71 -14.31
C GLY A 631 -23.83 11.06 -13.68
N ASP A 632 -24.79 11.71 -13.02
CA ASP A 632 -24.52 12.95 -12.26
C ASP A 632 -23.84 12.67 -10.91
N ASN A 633 -23.77 11.40 -10.47
CA ASN A 633 -23.28 11.02 -9.16
C ASN A 633 -21.78 11.24 -9.00
N ARG A 634 -21.36 11.83 -7.86
CA ARG A 634 -19.94 11.95 -7.51
C ARG A 634 -19.49 10.77 -6.67
N LEU A 635 -20.20 10.51 -5.57
CA LEU A 635 -20.04 9.41 -4.63
C LEU A 635 -21.42 9.01 -4.10
N THR A 636 -21.63 7.72 -3.89
CA THR A 636 -22.84 7.22 -3.24
C THR A 636 -22.66 7.29 -1.72
N GLN A 637 -23.42 8.15 -1.06
CA GLN A 637 -23.26 8.55 0.35
C GLN A 637 -24.61 8.76 1.04
N ASP A 638 -24.71 8.35 2.31
CA ASP A 638 -25.88 8.69 3.13
C ASP A 638 -25.64 9.98 3.92
N GLU A 639 -26.73 10.66 4.33
CA GLU A 639 -26.64 11.88 5.15
C GLU A 639 -25.87 11.65 6.47
N ALA A 640 -25.83 10.41 6.96
CA ALA A 640 -25.08 10.05 8.16
C ALA A 640 -23.55 10.03 7.94
N ASP A 641 -23.10 9.84 6.70
CA ASP A 641 -21.68 9.66 6.34
C ASP A 641 -20.97 10.99 6.06
N GLU A 642 -21.73 12.09 5.95
CA GLU A 642 -21.27 13.34 5.35
C GLU A 642 -21.51 14.57 6.25
N PRO A 643 -20.47 15.39 6.55
CA PRO A 643 -19.05 15.16 6.30
C PRO A 643 -18.42 14.32 7.43
N VAL A 644 -17.31 13.65 7.11
CA VAL A 644 -16.47 12.99 8.12
C VAL A 644 -15.94 14.03 9.10
N GLN A 645 -16.20 13.83 10.38
CA GLN A 645 -15.74 14.75 11.42
C GLN A 645 -14.28 14.44 11.75
N THR A 646 -13.39 15.43 11.65
CA THR A 646 -11.96 15.25 11.99
C THR A 646 -11.48 16.26 13.02
N ALA A 647 -10.36 15.93 13.68
CA ALA A 647 -9.66 16.83 14.59
C ALA A 647 -9.28 18.19 13.98
N ILE A 648 -9.11 18.27 12.65
CA ILE A 648 -8.71 19.48 11.89
C ILE A 648 -9.88 20.12 11.12
N GLY A 649 -11.10 19.62 11.26
CA GLY A 649 -12.31 20.16 10.64
C GLY A 649 -13.14 19.10 9.90
N PRO A 650 -14.37 19.43 9.48
CA PRO A 650 -15.17 18.52 8.67
C PRO A 650 -14.50 18.30 7.30
N MET A 651 -14.42 17.05 6.87
CA MET A 651 -13.92 16.67 5.54
C MET A 651 -15.05 16.10 4.70
N PRO A 652 -15.54 16.84 3.70
CA PRO A 652 -16.56 16.33 2.80
C PRO A 652 -16.04 15.23 1.89
N ASP A 653 -16.96 14.49 1.28
CA ASP A 653 -16.70 13.47 0.27
C ASP A 653 -15.67 12.41 0.71
N SER A 654 -15.64 12.06 2.00
CA SER A 654 -14.58 11.23 2.59
C SER A 654 -15.05 9.85 3.04
N GLN A 655 -16.36 9.63 3.13
CA GLN A 655 -16.97 8.34 3.47
C GLN A 655 -18.05 7.97 2.45
N VAL A 656 -18.17 6.68 2.12
CA VAL A 656 -19.22 6.14 1.24
C VAL A 656 -20.25 5.35 2.01
N ALA A 657 -21.46 5.25 1.46
CA ALA A 657 -22.52 4.39 1.99
C ALA A 657 -22.17 2.90 1.81
N ASP A 658 -22.75 2.04 2.66
CA ASP A 658 -22.56 0.59 2.57
C ASP A 658 -22.90 0.01 1.20
N ARG A 659 -23.95 0.52 0.55
CA ARG A 659 -24.35 0.08 -0.80
C ARG A 659 -23.25 0.33 -1.85
N ALA A 660 -22.42 1.36 -1.68
CA ALA A 660 -21.31 1.66 -2.55
C ALA A 660 -20.16 0.66 -2.34
N LYS A 661 -19.77 0.45 -1.07
CA LYS A 661 -18.80 -0.57 -0.64
C LYS A 661 -19.20 -1.95 -1.16
N ASP A 662 -20.43 -2.38 -0.90
CA ASP A 662 -20.93 -3.70 -1.27
C ASP A 662 -21.02 -3.86 -2.79
N THR A 663 -21.39 -2.81 -3.53
CA THR A 663 -21.37 -2.84 -5.00
C THR A 663 -19.95 -3.07 -5.51
N GLN A 664 -18.95 -2.33 -4.98
CA GLN A 664 -17.55 -2.53 -5.34
C GLN A 664 -17.09 -3.97 -5.02
N LEU A 665 -17.38 -4.49 -3.83
CA LEU A 665 -16.97 -5.84 -3.43
C LEU A 665 -17.65 -6.94 -4.25
N ASN A 666 -18.94 -6.80 -4.58
CA ASN A 666 -19.65 -7.75 -5.43
C ASN A 666 -19.14 -7.72 -6.88
N VAL A 667 -18.85 -6.53 -7.43
CA VAL A 667 -18.23 -6.41 -8.76
C VAL A 667 -16.82 -6.98 -8.74
N ARG A 668 -16.04 -6.79 -7.67
CA ARG A 668 -14.72 -7.40 -7.48
C ARG A 668 -14.80 -8.93 -7.49
N ALA A 669 -15.77 -9.52 -6.79
CA ALA A 669 -16.01 -10.97 -6.79
C ALA A 669 -16.43 -11.49 -8.18
N TYR A 670 -17.32 -10.76 -8.87
CA TYR A 670 -17.70 -11.07 -10.25
C TYR A 670 -16.48 -11.05 -11.19
N LEU A 671 -15.60 -10.05 -11.09
CA LEU A 671 -14.37 -9.97 -11.87
C LEU A 671 -13.34 -11.04 -11.49
N ASN A 672 -13.27 -11.44 -10.21
CA ASN A 672 -12.44 -12.56 -9.75
C ASN A 672 -12.84 -13.87 -10.47
N GLU A 673 -14.11 -14.03 -10.83
CA GLU A 673 -14.61 -15.15 -11.64
C GLU A 673 -14.69 -14.84 -13.16
N ARG A 674 -13.86 -13.89 -13.64
CA ARG A 674 -13.74 -13.49 -15.06
C ARG A 674 -14.97 -12.79 -15.63
N GLY A 675 -15.76 -12.16 -14.77
CA GLY A 675 -16.76 -11.18 -15.16
C GLY A 675 -16.20 -10.09 -16.08
N LYS A 676 -17.09 -9.33 -16.72
CA LYS A 676 -16.74 -8.29 -17.67
C LYS A 676 -17.37 -6.97 -17.28
N LEU A 677 -16.57 -5.91 -17.18
CA LEU A 677 -17.05 -4.61 -16.68
C LEU A 677 -16.68 -3.46 -17.61
N LEU A 678 -17.66 -2.63 -17.93
CA LEU A 678 -17.44 -1.24 -18.33
C LEU A 678 -17.81 -0.37 -17.13
N HIS A 679 -16.85 0.38 -16.59
CA HIS A 679 -17.10 1.40 -15.55
C HIS A 679 -16.88 2.80 -16.15
N VAL A 680 -17.86 3.69 -16.00
CA VAL A 680 -17.92 4.94 -16.75
C VAL A 680 -18.56 6.06 -15.96
N GLY A 681 -17.91 7.23 -15.96
CA GLY A 681 -18.38 8.40 -15.24
C GLY A 681 -17.24 9.38 -15.02
N GLU A 682 -17.59 10.65 -14.85
CA GLU A 682 -16.63 11.73 -14.63
C GLU A 682 -15.74 11.50 -13.41
N THR A 683 -16.34 11.11 -12.30
CA THR A 683 -15.71 10.95 -10.99
C THR A 683 -15.31 9.50 -10.70
N THR A 684 -15.27 8.63 -11.72
CA THR A 684 -14.80 7.25 -11.52
C THR A 684 -13.38 7.24 -10.94
N GLY A 685 -13.20 6.47 -9.87
CA GLY A 685 -11.94 6.40 -9.11
C GLY A 685 -11.65 7.61 -8.21
N TYR A 686 -12.61 8.50 -8.01
CA TYR A 686 -12.47 9.60 -7.05
C TYR A 686 -12.37 9.04 -5.63
N ALA A 687 -11.35 9.46 -4.89
CA ALA A 687 -11.02 8.94 -3.56
C ALA A 687 -11.28 9.93 -2.41
N GLY A 688 -11.95 11.06 -2.69
CA GLY A 688 -12.31 12.01 -1.63
C GLY A 688 -11.16 12.88 -1.12
N GLU A 689 -11.50 13.87 -0.28
CA GLU A 689 -10.54 14.84 0.27
C GLU A 689 -9.59 14.21 1.31
N ALA A 690 -10.05 13.20 2.06
CA ALA A 690 -9.27 12.52 3.07
C ALA A 690 -8.20 11.55 2.51
N SER A 691 -8.29 11.16 1.22
CA SER A 691 -7.36 10.21 0.59
C SER A 691 -5.88 10.56 0.76
N ARG A 692 -5.57 11.86 0.80
CA ARG A 692 -4.21 12.38 1.00
C ARG A 692 -3.65 12.16 2.41
N TYR A 693 -4.50 11.82 3.40
CA TYR A 693 -4.10 11.64 4.80
C TYR A 693 -4.23 10.20 5.29
N ASN A 694 -5.10 9.39 4.66
CA ASN A 694 -5.38 8.01 5.09
C ASN A 694 -4.57 6.95 4.32
N GLY A 695 -3.72 7.37 3.37
CA GLY A 695 -2.93 6.47 2.54
C GLY A 695 -3.62 6.00 1.25
N GLY A 696 -4.76 6.59 0.90
CA GLY A 696 -5.49 6.32 -0.35
C GLY A 696 -6.82 5.59 -0.11
N GLY A 697 -7.88 6.03 -0.79
CA GLY A 697 -9.23 5.46 -0.67
C GLY A 697 -10.20 6.29 0.18
N LEU A 698 -11.41 5.74 0.36
CA LEU A 698 -12.55 6.35 1.05
C LEU A 698 -12.86 5.59 2.34
N TYR A 699 -13.41 6.23 3.37
CA TYR A 699 -13.91 5.50 4.53
C TYR A 699 -15.25 4.84 4.24
N TYR A 700 -15.62 3.84 5.05
CA TYR A 700 -16.98 3.28 5.02
C TYR A 700 -17.61 3.09 6.40
N GLY A 701 -16.91 3.47 7.49
CA GLY A 701 -17.45 3.40 8.85
C GLY A 701 -16.38 3.58 9.91
N LEU A 702 -16.79 3.56 11.19
CA LEU A 702 -15.88 3.59 12.34
C LEU A 702 -15.17 2.23 12.52
N LYS A 703 -13.90 2.24 12.89
CA LYS A 703 -13.12 1.01 13.08
C LYS A 703 -13.71 0.14 14.20
N GLY A 704 -13.95 -1.13 13.90
CA GLY A 704 -14.60 -2.06 14.83
C GLY A 704 -16.12 -1.86 14.98
N ALA A 705 -16.70 -0.78 14.45
CA ALA A 705 -18.13 -0.52 14.41
C ALA A 705 -18.52 0.06 13.04
N PRO A 706 -18.37 -0.71 11.94
CA PRO A 706 -18.49 -0.20 10.57
C PRO A 706 -19.89 0.34 10.22
N ASP A 707 -20.92 0.01 11.00
CA ASP A 707 -22.28 0.55 10.84
C ASP A 707 -22.42 1.97 11.45
N GLU A 708 -21.41 2.45 12.18
CA GLU A 708 -21.35 3.81 12.73
C GLU A 708 -20.55 4.74 11.80
N PRO A 709 -20.94 6.02 11.66
CA PRO A 709 -20.19 6.98 10.85
C PRO A 709 -18.74 7.15 11.32
N CYS A 710 -17.83 7.34 10.36
CA CYS A 710 -16.43 7.61 10.64
C CYS A 710 -16.26 8.94 11.38
N VAL A 711 -15.49 8.89 12.48
CA VAL A 711 -15.07 10.07 13.23
C VAL A 711 -13.58 9.96 13.54
N ILE A 712 -12.80 10.92 13.03
CA ILE A 712 -11.35 10.95 13.20
C ILE A 712 -11.00 11.85 14.39
N THR A 713 -10.57 11.23 15.47
CA THR A 713 -10.17 11.89 16.72
C THR A 713 -8.67 11.88 16.93
N THR A 714 -7.99 10.83 16.49
CA THR A 714 -6.57 10.58 16.70
C THR A 714 -5.83 10.33 15.39
N SER A 715 -6.29 9.37 14.57
CA SER A 715 -5.56 8.87 13.40
C SER A 715 -6.46 8.79 12.18
N PHE A 716 -6.00 9.35 11.06
CA PHE A 716 -6.67 9.23 9.76
C PHE A 716 -6.74 7.80 9.23
N ARG A 717 -6.04 6.86 9.87
CA ARG A 717 -6.00 5.46 9.45
C ARG A 717 -6.60 4.51 10.48
N ASP A 718 -6.44 4.82 11.75
CA ASP A 718 -6.78 3.88 12.82
C ASP A 718 -8.15 4.14 13.44
N ASP A 719 -8.78 5.29 13.20
CA ASP A 719 -10.11 5.54 13.74
C ASP A 719 -11.24 4.99 12.85
N CYS A 720 -10.99 4.80 11.56
CA CYS A 720 -12.04 4.46 10.58
C CYS A 720 -11.63 3.32 9.65
N GLU A 721 -12.63 2.56 9.21
CA GLU A 721 -12.44 1.52 8.20
C GLU A 721 -12.26 2.11 6.81
N LEU A 722 -11.32 1.54 6.03
CA LEU A 722 -10.89 2.08 4.74
C LEU A 722 -11.27 1.17 3.58
N LEU A 723 -11.96 1.75 2.59
CA LEU A 723 -12.14 1.20 1.25
C LEU A 723 -10.98 1.69 0.36
N SER A 724 -9.90 0.91 0.35
CA SER A 724 -8.68 1.19 -0.42
C SER A 724 -8.93 1.23 -1.93
N ASP A 725 -7.96 1.78 -2.67
CA ASP A 725 -7.98 1.88 -4.14
C ASP A 725 -7.50 0.61 -4.86
N ASP A 726 -7.22 -0.49 -4.13
CA ASP A 726 -6.84 -1.81 -4.66
C ASP A 726 -7.76 -2.31 -5.78
N PHE A 727 -9.07 -2.00 -5.72
CA PHE A 727 -10.02 -2.34 -6.77
C PHE A 727 -9.64 -1.68 -8.11
N PHE A 728 -9.32 -0.39 -8.10
CA PHE A 728 -8.92 0.35 -9.29
C PHE A 728 -7.56 -0.13 -9.81
N GLN A 729 -6.59 -0.29 -8.91
CA GLN A 729 -5.24 -0.72 -9.25
C GLN A 729 -5.21 -2.17 -9.77
N TYR A 730 -5.79 -3.11 -9.01
CA TYR A 730 -5.63 -4.54 -9.26
C TYR A 730 -6.61 -5.06 -10.32
N TYR A 731 -7.79 -4.46 -10.46
CA TYR A 731 -8.85 -4.95 -11.37
C TYR A 731 -9.09 -4.03 -12.58
N LEU A 732 -9.10 -2.71 -12.40
CA LEU A 732 -9.42 -1.78 -13.48
C LEU A 732 -8.17 -1.30 -14.25
N GLY A 733 -6.99 -1.49 -13.66
CA GLY A 733 -5.71 -1.18 -14.30
C GLY A 733 -5.36 0.31 -14.25
N ALA A 734 -5.98 1.07 -13.35
CA ALA A 734 -5.67 2.47 -13.04
C ALA A 734 -4.92 2.53 -11.71
N TYR A 735 -3.65 2.94 -11.75
CA TYR A 735 -2.76 3.02 -10.58
C TYR A 735 -3.07 4.23 -9.71
N ASP A 736 -3.34 5.36 -10.36
CA ASP A 736 -3.62 6.64 -9.71
C ASP A 736 -4.62 7.42 -10.57
N ARG A 737 -5.31 8.38 -9.95
CA ARG A 737 -6.28 9.28 -10.59
C ARG A 737 -5.87 10.74 -10.44
N GLN A 738 -5.84 11.43 -11.57
CA GLN A 738 -5.61 12.86 -11.70
C GLN A 738 -6.88 13.60 -12.13
N HIS A 739 -6.92 14.89 -11.83
CA HIS A 739 -7.97 15.82 -12.25
C HIS A 739 -7.60 16.47 -13.60
N ILE A 740 -8.47 16.35 -14.62
CA ILE A 740 -8.21 16.88 -15.98
C ILE A 740 -8.95 18.21 -16.25
N GLY A 741 -9.88 18.61 -15.39
CA GLY A 741 -10.71 19.79 -15.60
C GLY A 741 -11.76 19.56 -16.69
N SER A 742 -11.77 20.42 -17.72
CA SER A 742 -12.79 20.43 -18.78
C SER A 742 -12.24 20.04 -20.16
N PRO A 743 -11.95 18.74 -20.41
CA PRO A 743 -11.47 18.28 -21.70
C PRO A 743 -12.51 18.49 -22.81
N ALA A 744 -12.06 18.86 -24.00
CA ALA A 744 -12.94 19.17 -25.12
C ALA A 744 -13.29 17.95 -25.97
N THR A 745 -12.39 16.95 -26.02
CA THR A 745 -12.59 15.75 -26.83
C THR A 745 -11.95 14.52 -26.21
N PHE A 746 -12.49 13.37 -26.59
CA PHE A 746 -11.92 12.05 -26.40
C PHE A 746 -11.33 11.54 -27.72
N ALA A 747 -10.11 11.01 -27.67
CA ALA A 747 -9.45 10.36 -28.80
C ALA A 747 -9.00 8.94 -28.44
N GLY A 748 -9.59 7.93 -29.07
CA GLY A 748 -9.27 6.53 -28.81
C GLY A 748 -7.91 6.13 -29.40
N SER A 749 -6.98 5.72 -28.53
CA SER A 749 -5.58 5.48 -28.87
C SER A 749 -5.25 4.02 -29.15
N ARG A 750 -6.00 3.08 -28.54
CA ARG A 750 -5.86 1.63 -28.76
C ARG A 750 -7.23 0.95 -28.65
N ARG A 751 -7.28 -0.38 -28.84
CA ARG A 751 -8.48 -1.17 -28.54
C ARG A 751 -8.96 -0.86 -27.10
N PRO A 752 -10.27 -0.72 -26.86
CA PRO A 752 -11.34 -0.91 -27.83
C PRO A 752 -11.64 0.28 -28.76
N PHE A 753 -11.10 1.46 -28.49
CA PHE A 753 -11.55 2.71 -29.10
C PHE A 753 -10.71 3.22 -30.26
N GLN A 754 -9.76 2.42 -30.77
CA GLN A 754 -8.86 2.84 -31.85
C GLN A 754 -9.63 3.47 -33.02
N GLY A 755 -9.39 4.75 -33.29
CA GLY A 755 -10.02 5.52 -34.37
C GLY A 755 -11.40 6.10 -34.04
N VAL A 756 -11.86 6.00 -32.80
CA VAL A 756 -13.03 6.73 -32.29
C VAL A 756 -12.57 8.09 -31.77
N GLU A 757 -13.19 9.15 -32.28
CA GLU A 757 -13.06 10.51 -31.75
C GLU A 757 -14.44 11.03 -31.37
N ALA A 758 -14.54 11.71 -30.23
CA ALA A 758 -15.80 12.24 -29.73
C ALA A 758 -15.60 13.61 -29.08
N GLY A 759 -16.50 14.56 -29.38
CA GLY A 759 -16.59 15.80 -28.62
C GLY A 759 -17.12 15.51 -27.21
N LEU A 760 -16.60 16.22 -26.22
CA LEU A 760 -17.03 16.13 -24.84
C LEU A 760 -17.60 17.48 -24.41
N ALA A 761 -18.78 17.43 -23.81
CA ALA A 761 -19.46 18.59 -23.25
C ALA A 761 -20.28 18.14 -22.05
N GLY A 762 -20.18 18.87 -20.94
CA GLY A 762 -21.03 18.63 -19.77
C GLY A 762 -22.52 18.73 -20.09
N THR A 763 -23.35 18.16 -19.21
CA THR A 763 -24.79 18.34 -19.24
C THR A 763 -25.18 19.57 -18.41
N PRO A 764 -26.42 20.10 -18.51
CA PRO A 764 -26.85 21.22 -17.66
C PRO A 764 -26.83 20.94 -16.15
N SER A 765 -26.79 19.67 -15.76
CA SER A 765 -26.79 19.22 -14.37
C SER A 765 -25.46 18.64 -13.91
N ASN A 766 -24.60 18.24 -14.86
CA ASN A 766 -23.29 17.67 -14.61
C ASN A 766 -22.28 18.27 -15.60
N GLU A 767 -21.71 19.41 -15.20
CA GLU A 767 -20.68 20.09 -15.97
C GLU A 767 -19.41 19.24 -15.99
N LEU A 768 -18.83 19.02 -17.18
CA LEU A 768 -17.56 18.31 -17.32
C LEU A 768 -16.41 19.20 -16.82
N ASN A 769 -16.07 19.06 -15.55
CA ASN A 769 -15.10 19.90 -14.85
C ASN A 769 -14.21 19.11 -13.88
N GLU A 770 -14.49 17.82 -13.67
CA GLU A 770 -13.77 16.91 -12.79
C GLU A 770 -13.41 15.58 -13.46
N ALA A 771 -13.25 15.59 -14.78
CA ALA A 771 -12.92 14.41 -15.57
C ALA A 771 -11.70 13.64 -15.01
N GLY A 772 -11.86 12.32 -14.87
CA GLY A 772 -10.82 11.41 -14.39
C GLY A 772 -9.73 11.17 -15.43
N GLY A 773 -8.50 11.56 -15.11
CA GLY A 773 -7.30 11.13 -15.82
C GLY A 773 -6.65 9.99 -15.06
N PHE A 774 -6.26 8.91 -15.74
CA PHE A 774 -5.72 7.73 -15.05
C PHE A 774 -4.25 7.50 -15.41
N GLN A 775 -3.46 7.14 -14.42
CA GLN A 775 -2.17 6.52 -14.64
C GLN A 775 -2.38 5.02 -14.89
N VAL A 776 -1.90 4.49 -16.01
CA VAL A 776 -2.08 3.08 -16.34
C VAL A 776 -1.21 2.21 -15.41
N THR A 777 -1.78 1.23 -14.71
CA THR A 777 -1.01 0.34 -13.80
C THR A 777 0.21 -0.29 -14.46
N SER A 778 0.12 -0.72 -15.72
CA SER A 778 1.27 -1.29 -16.42
C SER A 778 2.38 -0.29 -16.80
N SER A 779 2.20 1.02 -16.61
CA SER A 779 3.28 2.01 -16.72
C SER A 779 4.06 2.17 -15.41
N VAL A 780 3.43 1.90 -14.26
CA VAL A 780 4.07 1.91 -12.92
C VAL A 780 4.60 0.54 -12.52
N LEU A 781 3.81 -0.50 -12.76
CA LEU A 781 4.10 -1.91 -12.51
C LEU A 781 4.23 -2.63 -13.86
N PRO A 782 5.44 -2.67 -14.46
CA PRO A 782 5.61 -3.20 -15.80
C PRO A 782 5.07 -4.62 -15.92
N ALA A 783 4.22 -4.87 -16.92
CA ALA A 783 3.56 -6.18 -17.09
C ALA A 783 4.51 -7.35 -17.42
N ALA A 784 5.81 -7.12 -17.54
CA ALA A 784 6.84 -8.15 -17.59
C ALA A 784 7.13 -8.73 -16.20
N ASP A 785 7.12 -7.87 -15.19
CA ASP A 785 7.39 -8.20 -13.79
C ASP A 785 6.08 -8.44 -13.02
N PHE A 786 5.01 -7.73 -13.39
CA PHE A 786 3.67 -7.80 -12.78
C PHE A 786 2.58 -8.20 -13.80
N PRO A 787 2.65 -9.42 -14.37
CA PRO A 787 1.73 -9.85 -15.45
C PRO A 787 0.25 -9.88 -15.05
N GLN A 788 -0.05 -10.00 -13.75
CA GLN A 788 -1.40 -9.98 -13.18
C GLN A 788 -2.09 -8.62 -13.32
N PHE A 789 -1.33 -7.53 -13.38
CA PHE A 789 -1.84 -6.15 -13.51
C PHE A 789 -1.73 -5.60 -14.93
N ARG A 790 -1.71 -6.50 -15.93
CA ARG A 790 -1.61 -6.10 -17.33
C ARG A 790 -2.79 -5.22 -17.75
N SER A 791 -2.51 -3.95 -17.98
CA SER A 791 -3.43 -2.93 -18.45
C SER A 791 -2.81 -2.14 -19.61
N TRP A 792 -3.62 -1.38 -20.33
CA TRP A 792 -3.15 -0.48 -21.37
C TRP A 792 -4.05 0.74 -21.51
N LYS A 793 -3.44 1.84 -21.95
CA LYS A 793 -4.09 3.05 -22.42
C LYS A 793 -5.04 2.77 -23.59
N ALA A 794 -6.31 3.15 -23.44
CA ALA A 794 -7.37 2.94 -24.44
C ALA A 794 -7.84 4.25 -25.11
N GLY A 795 -7.57 5.40 -24.52
CA GLY A 795 -7.91 6.71 -25.07
C GLY A 795 -7.29 7.86 -24.31
N ASP A 796 -7.32 9.03 -24.94
CA ASP A 796 -6.75 10.28 -24.47
C ASP A 796 -7.79 11.38 -24.40
N TYR A 797 -7.53 12.39 -23.59
CA TYR A 797 -8.19 13.68 -23.71
C TYR A 797 -7.45 14.56 -24.72
N THR A 798 -8.18 15.42 -25.41
CA THR A 798 -7.59 16.58 -26.08
C THR A 798 -8.39 17.85 -25.79
N GLY A 799 -7.74 19.01 -25.87
CA GLY A 799 -8.32 20.31 -25.50
C GLY A 799 -8.26 20.64 -24.01
N ALA A 800 -7.88 19.67 -23.18
CA ALA A 800 -7.29 19.87 -21.87
C ALA A 800 -6.12 18.90 -21.75
N ALA A 801 -4.98 19.41 -21.28
CA ALA A 801 -3.83 18.58 -20.94
C ALA A 801 -3.81 18.38 -19.43
N ALA A 802 -3.57 17.15 -18.98
CA ALA A 802 -3.08 16.95 -17.63
C ALA A 802 -1.79 17.76 -17.43
N GLY A 803 -1.42 18.06 -16.19
CA GLY A 803 -0.17 18.78 -15.92
C GLY A 803 1.10 18.06 -16.36
N THR A 804 1.00 16.81 -16.82
CA THR A 804 2.15 16.00 -17.24
C THR A 804 2.17 15.63 -18.73
N GLU A 805 1.16 16.04 -19.50
CA GLU A 805 1.01 15.77 -20.95
C GLU A 805 1.52 16.97 -21.79
N PRO A 806 2.07 16.80 -23.02
CA PRO A 806 2.49 17.93 -23.87
C PRO A 806 1.36 18.95 -24.12
N ILE A 807 1.66 20.26 -24.03
CA ILE A 807 0.67 21.32 -24.27
C ILE A 807 0.50 21.64 -25.77
N GLN A 808 1.54 21.41 -26.58
CA GLN A 808 1.48 21.58 -28.02
C GLN A 808 2.07 20.36 -28.75
N GLY A 809 1.37 19.88 -29.78
CA GLY A 809 1.90 18.80 -30.60
C GLY A 809 1.94 17.46 -29.86
N ARG A 810 3.02 16.71 -30.04
CA ARG A 810 3.21 15.36 -29.46
C ARG A 810 4.38 15.28 -28.49
N PHE A 811 5.29 16.24 -28.55
CA PHE A 811 6.57 16.14 -27.86
C PHE A 811 6.84 17.36 -27.02
N TYR A 812 7.50 17.11 -25.92
CA TYR A 812 7.98 18.10 -24.98
C TYR A 812 9.35 17.64 -24.47
N VAL A 813 10.01 18.48 -23.68
CA VAL A 813 11.20 18.07 -22.94
C VAL A 813 10.82 17.85 -21.49
N ALA A 814 11.07 16.65 -21.00
CA ALA A 814 10.70 16.20 -19.69
C ALA A 814 11.93 15.91 -18.83
N GLY A 815 11.92 16.44 -17.62
CA GLY A 815 12.87 16.14 -16.57
C GLY A 815 12.11 15.66 -15.36
N THR A 816 11.75 14.37 -15.36
CA THR A 816 11.06 13.73 -14.23
C THR A 816 11.91 13.78 -12.98
N HIS A 817 11.29 13.96 -11.83
CA HIS A 817 12.03 14.12 -10.59
C HIS A 817 13.02 12.97 -10.32
N GLN A 818 14.18 13.35 -9.79
CA GLN A 818 15.21 12.49 -9.23
C GLN A 818 15.91 13.25 -8.12
N ASP A 819 16.39 12.54 -7.12
CA ASP A 819 17.17 13.13 -6.04
C ASP A 819 18.54 13.62 -6.55
N ALA A 820 18.97 14.78 -6.05
CA ALA A 820 20.28 15.40 -6.22
C ALA A 820 20.67 15.70 -7.68
N VAL A 821 19.72 16.14 -8.51
CA VAL A 821 19.98 16.44 -9.92
C VAL A 821 20.08 17.93 -10.21
N TYR A 822 20.96 18.28 -11.15
CA TYR A 822 21.01 19.60 -11.77
C TYR A 822 20.98 19.40 -13.28
N ARG A 823 19.78 19.40 -13.84
CA ARG A 823 19.58 19.19 -15.28
C ARG A 823 19.45 20.51 -15.99
N ARG A 824 20.04 20.60 -17.18
CA ARG A 824 20.07 21.85 -17.96
C ARG A 824 19.64 21.60 -19.40
N LEU A 825 18.60 22.30 -19.82
CA LEU A 825 18.22 22.42 -21.23
C LEU A 825 18.74 23.77 -21.74
N THR A 826 19.82 23.74 -22.51
CA THR A 826 20.62 24.93 -22.85
C THR A 826 20.52 25.31 -24.33
N ARG A 827 20.57 26.60 -24.64
CA ARG A 827 20.59 27.13 -26.00
C ARG A 827 21.36 28.46 -26.08
N THR A 828 22.05 28.70 -27.20
CA THR A 828 22.55 30.04 -27.56
C THR A 828 21.55 30.80 -28.44
N ILE A 829 21.27 32.06 -28.09
CA ILE A 829 20.41 32.99 -28.83
C ILE A 829 21.30 34.12 -29.40
N ASP A 830 21.18 34.37 -30.71
CA ASP A 830 21.94 35.43 -31.39
C ASP A 830 21.13 36.73 -31.44
N LEU A 831 21.47 37.68 -30.57
CA LEU A 831 20.87 39.01 -30.50
C LEU A 831 21.76 40.09 -31.11
N THR A 832 22.81 39.73 -31.87
CA THR A 832 23.76 40.70 -32.44
C THR A 832 23.12 41.71 -33.39
N GLY A 833 21.99 41.36 -34.00
CA GLY A 833 21.17 42.23 -34.85
C GLY A 833 19.96 42.86 -34.15
N VAL A 834 19.78 42.67 -32.84
CA VAL A 834 18.61 43.08 -32.08
C VAL A 834 19.00 44.17 -31.08
N THR A 835 18.21 45.25 -31.04
CA THR A 835 18.38 46.36 -30.10
C THR A 835 17.50 46.16 -28.87
N ALA A 836 17.89 46.71 -27.72
CA ALA A 836 17.06 46.65 -26.50
C ALA A 836 15.65 47.26 -26.70
N ALA A 837 15.52 48.26 -27.60
CA ALA A 837 14.22 48.87 -27.96
C ALA A 837 13.27 47.89 -28.69
N GLN A 838 13.79 46.80 -29.24
CA GLN A 838 12.98 45.72 -29.80
C GLN A 838 12.48 44.74 -28.73
N ALA A 839 12.81 44.94 -27.46
CA ALA A 839 12.35 44.16 -26.31
C ALA A 839 12.43 42.63 -26.56
N PRO A 840 13.63 42.08 -26.78
CA PRO A 840 13.80 40.65 -27.00
C PRO A 840 13.42 39.85 -25.75
N LYS A 841 12.69 38.75 -25.93
CA LYS A 841 12.22 37.88 -24.83
C LYS A 841 12.39 36.41 -25.16
N LEU A 842 12.67 35.59 -24.13
CA LEU A 842 12.47 34.14 -24.17
C LEU A 842 11.10 33.82 -23.56
N GLN A 843 10.29 33.03 -24.24
CA GLN A 843 9.01 32.55 -23.75
C GLN A 843 8.98 31.03 -23.79
N ALA A 844 8.25 30.41 -22.87
CA ALA A 844 8.04 28.97 -22.82
C ALA A 844 6.71 28.65 -22.13
N GLN A 845 6.16 27.47 -22.40
CA GLN A 845 5.20 26.83 -21.50
C GLN A 845 5.99 25.92 -20.55
N LEU A 846 5.71 26.04 -19.26
CA LEU A 846 6.31 25.20 -18.22
C LEU A 846 5.20 24.50 -17.45
N SER A 847 5.35 23.21 -17.19
CA SER A 847 4.60 22.54 -16.12
C SER A 847 5.59 21.92 -15.17
N PHE A 848 5.40 22.18 -13.89
CA PHE A 848 6.34 21.73 -12.88
C PHE A 848 5.59 21.32 -11.63
N SER A 849 5.97 20.17 -11.10
CA SER A 849 5.57 19.71 -9.79
C SER A 849 6.87 19.39 -9.08
N THR A 850 7.28 20.34 -8.23
CA THR A 850 8.56 20.35 -7.53
C THR A 850 8.30 20.38 -6.05
N GLU A 851 9.28 19.99 -5.25
CA GLU A 851 9.20 20.23 -3.82
C GLU A 851 9.25 21.73 -3.49
N GLY A 852 8.12 22.28 -3.01
CA GLY A 852 7.97 23.72 -2.77
C GLY A 852 8.93 24.28 -1.72
N GLY A 853 9.75 25.24 -2.11
CA GLY A 853 10.79 25.87 -1.28
C GLY A 853 12.13 25.11 -1.26
N TYR A 854 12.21 23.98 -1.98
CA TYR A 854 13.33 23.04 -1.94
C TYR A 854 13.91 22.80 -3.32
N ASP A 855 13.11 22.21 -4.20
CA ASP A 855 13.44 22.02 -5.59
C ASP A 855 13.15 23.30 -6.37
N ASN A 856 13.97 23.58 -7.37
CA ASN A 856 13.90 24.84 -8.10
C ASN A 856 13.91 24.62 -9.60
N VAL A 857 13.00 25.31 -10.29
CA VAL A 857 13.13 25.57 -11.71
C VAL A 857 13.71 26.95 -11.88
N ILE A 858 14.86 27.06 -12.55
CA ILE A 858 15.53 28.33 -12.81
C ILE A 858 15.77 28.54 -14.29
N VAL A 859 15.77 29.80 -14.73
CA VAL A 859 16.17 30.18 -16.08
C VAL A 859 17.46 30.99 -15.99
N GLU A 860 18.56 30.33 -16.31
CA GLU A 860 19.91 30.87 -16.24
C GLU A 860 20.27 31.58 -17.55
N ALA A 861 21.02 32.67 -17.47
CA ALA A 861 21.52 33.40 -18.63
C ALA A 861 22.94 33.95 -18.39
N HIS A 862 23.75 33.97 -19.45
CA HIS A 862 25.08 34.61 -19.49
C HIS A 862 25.46 35.00 -20.92
N THR A 863 26.41 35.92 -21.06
CA THR A 863 26.99 36.29 -22.35
C THR A 863 27.80 35.10 -22.89
N ALA A 864 27.57 34.68 -24.13
CA ALA A 864 28.15 33.44 -24.66
C ALA A 864 29.69 33.41 -24.55
N GLY A 865 30.20 32.51 -23.70
CA GLY A 865 31.63 32.34 -23.42
C GLY A 865 32.20 33.24 -22.33
N ALA A 866 31.36 34.02 -21.65
CA ALA A 866 31.70 34.76 -20.44
C ALA A 866 31.31 33.95 -19.18
N ASP A 867 31.55 34.54 -18.01
CA ASP A 867 31.26 33.96 -16.69
C ASP A 867 30.34 34.90 -15.89
N ASP A 868 29.44 35.60 -16.57
CA ASP A 868 28.53 36.61 -16.03
C ASP A 868 27.11 36.06 -15.78
N TRP A 869 27.06 34.87 -15.17
CA TRP A 869 25.83 34.13 -14.93
C TRP A 869 24.85 34.87 -14.00
N THR A 870 23.59 34.94 -14.40
CA THR A 870 22.44 35.30 -13.55
C THR A 870 21.25 34.37 -13.80
N THR A 871 20.25 34.37 -12.91
CA THR A 871 18.91 33.84 -13.23
C THR A 871 17.97 34.98 -13.65
N LEU A 872 16.98 34.69 -14.49
CA LEU A 872 16.03 35.67 -15.03
C LEU A 872 14.66 35.56 -14.33
N PRO A 873 14.04 36.68 -13.93
CA PRO A 873 12.66 36.67 -13.41
C PRO A 873 11.63 36.44 -14.53
N ASP A 874 10.58 35.70 -14.21
CA ASP A 874 9.38 35.59 -15.05
C ASP A 874 8.56 36.89 -14.98
N GLU A 875 8.29 37.49 -16.13
CA GLU A 875 7.51 38.73 -16.25
C GLU A 875 6.05 38.56 -15.80
N ASN A 876 5.55 37.33 -15.68
CA ASN A 876 4.23 37.05 -15.13
C ASN A 876 4.22 36.92 -13.60
N GLY A 877 5.37 37.11 -12.93
CA GLY A 877 5.49 37.17 -11.49
C GLY A 877 5.38 35.81 -10.78
N ARG A 878 5.67 34.70 -11.47
CA ARG A 878 5.65 33.34 -10.88
C ARG A 878 6.98 32.90 -10.31
N THR A 879 8.09 33.52 -10.72
CA THR A 879 9.37 33.36 -10.03
C THR A 879 9.42 34.31 -8.84
N ASP A 880 10.00 33.86 -7.73
CA ASP A 880 10.33 34.70 -6.60
C ASP A 880 11.86 34.75 -6.37
N THR A 881 12.29 35.67 -5.50
CA THR A 881 13.69 35.83 -5.09
C THR A 881 13.99 35.18 -3.73
N SER A 882 13.05 34.36 -3.22
CA SER A 882 13.28 33.61 -2.00
C SER A 882 14.34 32.55 -2.27
N VAL A 883 15.40 32.59 -1.47
CA VAL A 883 16.48 31.60 -1.57
C VAL A 883 15.95 30.24 -1.12
N PRO A 884 16.40 29.13 -1.74
CA PRO A 884 16.00 27.80 -1.30
C PRO A 884 16.36 27.62 0.16
N THR A 885 15.46 27.02 0.94
CA THR A 885 15.66 26.86 2.39
C THR A 885 16.95 26.08 2.68
N GLN A 886 17.35 25.19 1.77
CA GLN A 886 18.60 24.46 1.85
C GLN A 886 19.86 25.32 1.71
N CYS A 887 19.76 26.50 1.09
CA CYS A 887 20.90 27.41 0.95
C CYS A 887 21.40 27.89 2.32
N GLU A 888 20.48 28.13 3.26
CA GLU A 888 20.81 28.54 4.64
C GLU A 888 21.43 27.42 5.48
N GLN A 889 21.33 26.18 4.98
CA GLN A 889 21.80 24.94 5.60
C GLN A 889 23.05 24.39 4.89
N GLU A 890 23.61 25.17 3.95
CA GLU A 890 24.85 24.98 3.19
C GLU A 890 24.92 23.77 2.25
N TYR A 891 24.13 22.72 2.48
CA TYR A 891 24.24 21.48 1.71
C TYR A 891 23.80 21.58 0.24
N LEU A 892 22.87 22.48 -0.11
CA LEU A 892 22.52 22.73 -1.51
C LEU A 892 23.69 23.35 -2.28
N LEU A 893 24.45 24.26 -1.65
CA LEU A 893 25.65 24.85 -2.27
C LEU A 893 26.86 23.91 -2.21
N ASP A 894 26.91 22.96 -1.27
CA ASP A 894 27.91 21.89 -1.27
C ASP A 894 27.64 20.84 -2.34
N MET A 895 26.36 20.54 -2.58
CA MET A 895 25.92 19.62 -3.63
C MET A 895 26.00 20.29 -5.02
N HIS A 896 25.56 21.53 -5.13
CA HIS A 896 25.48 22.26 -6.40
C HIS A 896 26.26 23.57 -6.30
N PRO A 897 27.62 23.51 -6.24
CA PRO A 897 28.45 24.71 -6.05
C PRO A 897 28.32 25.73 -7.18
N PHE A 898 27.81 25.33 -8.35
CA PHE A 898 27.50 26.26 -9.44
C PHE A 898 26.43 27.31 -9.05
N LEU A 899 25.56 27.00 -8.09
CA LEU A 899 24.56 27.96 -7.61
C LEU A 899 25.18 29.17 -6.89
N GLU A 900 26.46 29.13 -6.51
CA GLU A 900 27.18 30.27 -5.92
C GLU A 900 27.26 31.49 -6.87
N HIS A 901 27.02 31.29 -8.17
CA HIS A 901 26.83 32.39 -9.12
C HIS A 901 25.63 33.28 -8.76
N TYR A 902 24.59 32.71 -8.17
CA TYR A 902 23.29 33.34 -7.89
C TYR A 902 22.99 33.51 -6.40
N LEU A 903 23.60 32.67 -5.56
CA LEU A 903 23.38 32.59 -4.12
C LEU A 903 24.68 32.87 -3.36
N THR A 904 24.58 33.57 -2.22
CA THR A 904 25.69 33.77 -1.29
C THR A 904 25.50 32.92 -0.04
N ARG A 905 26.52 32.11 0.30
CA ARG A 905 26.58 31.32 1.53
C ARG A 905 26.33 32.19 2.77
N GLY A 906 25.47 31.72 3.66
CA GLY A 906 25.20 32.36 4.94
C GLY A 906 23.86 31.93 5.55
N ASN A 907 23.61 32.38 6.77
CA ASN A 907 22.32 32.28 7.45
C ASN A 907 21.93 33.68 7.99
N PRO A 908 21.04 34.42 7.31
CA PRO A 908 20.29 34.00 6.12
C PRO A 908 21.19 33.93 4.87
N CYS A 909 20.83 33.05 3.93
CA CYS A 909 21.49 32.95 2.63
C CYS A 909 21.10 34.16 1.78
N GLY A 910 22.04 34.69 0.99
CA GLY A 910 21.80 35.86 0.14
C GLY A 910 21.32 35.47 -1.25
N GLY A 911 20.26 36.11 -1.76
CA GLY A 911 19.75 35.93 -3.14
C GLY A 911 20.57 36.63 -4.24
N THR A 912 21.85 36.91 -3.96
CA THR A 912 22.80 37.51 -4.90
C THR A 912 24.12 36.77 -4.74
N GLY A 913 24.65 36.19 -5.81
CA GLY A 913 25.87 35.38 -5.78
C GLY A 913 27.07 36.15 -6.33
N THR A 914 28.07 35.42 -6.80
CA THR A 914 29.32 36.01 -7.29
C THR A 914 29.14 36.85 -8.56
N THR A 915 28.13 36.54 -9.38
CA THR A 915 27.97 37.14 -10.73
C THR A 915 26.55 37.64 -11.01
N GLY A 916 25.52 37.11 -10.33
CA GLY A 916 24.13 37.46 -10.61
C GLY A 916 23.17 37.27 -9.44
N GLU A 917 21.88 37.35 -9.74
CA GLU A 917 20.79 37.29 -8.76
C GLU A 917 19.97 36.00 -8.90
N TRP A 918 19.25 35.63 -7.83
CA TRP A 918 18.40 34.44 -7.73
C TRP A 918 16.93 34.74 -8.03
N ASN A 919 16.34 33.97 -8.94
CA ASN A 919 14.94 33.95 -9.33
C ASN A 919 14.57 32.51 -9.69
N ALA A 920 13.58 31.94 -9.00
CA ALA A 920 13.19 30.54 -9.19
C ALA A 920 11.68 30.34 -9.15
N PHE A 921 11.19 29.31 -9.85
CA PHE A 921 9.89 28.71 -9.58
C PHE A 921 10.07 27.54 -8.61
N THR A 922 9.07 27.31 -7.76
CA THR A 922 9.02 26.16 -6.86
C THR A 922 7.56 25.80 -6.55
N GLY A 923 7.31 24.57 -6.10
CA GLY A 923 5.97 24.03 -5.84
C GLY A 923 5.31 23.38 -7.07
N ASP A 924 3.99 23.33 -7.06
CA ASP A 924 3.18 22.75 -8.14
C ASP A 924 2.49 23.85 -8.95
N SER A 925 2.66 23.82 -10.27
CA SER A 925 2.08 24.79 -11.18
C SER A 925 0.59 24.54 -11.49
N GLY A 926 0.03 23.41 -11.06
CA GLY A 926 -1.37 23.04 -11.30
C GLY A 926 -1.68 22.80 -12.78
N GLY A 927 -0.67 22.36 -13.54
CA GLY A 927 -0.73 22.24 -15.00
C GLY A 927 0.27 23.14 -15.73
N TRP A 928 0.06 23.37 -17.01
CA TRP A 928 0.94 24.22 -17.83
C TRP A 928 0.69 25.71 -17.58
N VAL A 929 1.77 26.47 -17.40
CA VAL A 929 1.75 27.92 -17.23
C VAL A 929 2.68 28.60 -18.24
N PRO A 930 2.27 29.75 -18.81
CA PRO A 930 3.14 30.55 -19.67
C PRO A 930 4.19 31.27 -18.84
N ALA A 931 5.46 31.20 -19.28
CA ALA A 931 6.61 31.90 -18.72
C ALA A 931 7.25 32.83 -19.76
N SER A 932 7.74 34.00 -19.33
CA SER A 932 8.36 35.01 -20.20
C SER A 932 9.52 35.71 -19.49
N PHE A 933 10.68 35.78 -20.14
CA PHE A 933 11.93 36.32 -19.58
C PHE A 933 12.52 37.39 -20.49
N ASP A 934 12.87 38.55 -19.92
CA ASP A 934 13.46 39.68 -20.65
C ASP A 934 14.95 39.41 -20.99
N LEU A 935 15.32 39.60 -22.25
CA LEU A 935 16.69 39.45 -22.76
C LEU A 935 17.30 40.79 -23.20
N ALA A 936 16.64 41.93 -22.95
CA ALA A 936 17.09 43.24 -23.41
C ALA A 936 18.51 43.62 -22.94
N ALA A 937 18.95 43.11 -21.79
CA ALA A 937 20.31 43.30 -21.27
C ALA A 937 21.41 42.75 -22.20
N TYR A 938 21.09 41.74 -23.02
CA TYR A 938 22.01 41.06 -23.94
C TYR A 938 21.85 41.52 -25.40
N ALA A 939 21.12 42.61 -25.64
CA ALA A 939 20.92 43.14 -26.97
C ALA A 939 22.25 43.55 -27.63
N GLY A 940 22.48 43.10 -28.86
CA GLY A 940 23.75 43.31 -29.58
C GLY A 940 24.79 42.21 -29.36
N GLU A 941 24.50 41.21 -28.53
CA GLU A 941 25.42 40.13 -28.16
C GLU A 941 24.82 38.74 -28.45
N LYS A 942 25.58 37.67 -28.14
CA LYS A 942 25.05 36.30 -28.09
C LYS A 942 24.87 35.94 -26.64
N VAL A 943 23.67 35.50 -26.26
CA VAL A 943 23.36 35.04 -24.90
C VAL A 943 23.16 33.54 -24.91
N GLU A 944 23.70 32.84 -23.92
CA GLU A 944 23.36 31.45 -23.68
C GLU A 944 22.41 31.37 -22.49
N VAL A 945 21.31 30.64 -22.68
CA VAL A 945 20.24 30.46 -21.69
C VAL A 945 20.10 28.98 -21.34
N SER A 946 19.76 28.67 -20.09
CA SER A 946 19.41 27.32 -19.66
C SER A 946 18.11 27.32 -18.86
N ILE A 947 17.16 26.45 -19.23
CA ILE A 947 16.02 26.11 -18.37
C ILE A 947 16.45 24.89 -17.57
N SER A 948 16.47 25.03 -16.25
CA SER A 948 17.15 24.07 -15.39
C SER A 948 16.25 23.62 -14.26
N TYR A 949 16.33 22.32 -13.95
CA TYR A 949 15.69 21.71 -12.79
C TYR A 949 16.77 21.28 -11.81
N VAL A 950 16.72 21.83 -10.61
CA VAL A 950 17.70 21.64 -9.55
C VAL A 950 16.97 21.05 -8.35
N SER A 951 17.33 19.83 -7.97
CA SER A 951 16.70 19.11 -6.85
C SER A 951 17.67 18.77 -5.73
N ASP A 952 17.11 18.50 -4.56
CA ASP A 952 17.85 18.08 -3.39
C ASP A 952 17.87 16.53 -3.24
N PRO A 953 18.60 15.96 -2.26
CA PRO A 953 18.84 14.52 -2.17
C PRO A 953 17.66 13.68 -1.66
N ALA A 954 16.45 14.22 -1.50
CA ALA A 954 15.29 13.38 -1.26
C ALA A 954 13.99 14.02 -1.77
N THR A 955 13.24 13.23 -2.53
CA THR A 955 11.83 13.46 -2.81
C THR A 955 11.53 14.67 -3.70
N GLY A 956 10.44 14.57 -4.46
CA GLY A 956 9.98 15.67 -5.29
C GLY A 956 8.62 15.40 -5.88
N GLY A 957 8.13 16.34 -6.69
CA GLY A 957 6.90 16.13 -7.44
C GLY A 957 7.17 15.37 -8.74
N SER A 958 6.34 15.60 -9.76
CA SER A 958 6.54 14.95 -11.07
C SER A 958 7.78 15.44 -11.84
N GLY A 959 8.42 16.55 -11.43
CA GLY A 959 9.58 17.16 -12.09
C GLY A 959 9.22 18.38 -12.93
N LEU A 960 10.05 18.70 -13.94
CA LEU A 960 9.86 19.83 -14.86
C LEU A 960 9.59 19.35 -16.29
N PHE A 961 8.60 19.97 -16.92
CA PHE A 961 8.17 19.75 -18.28
C PHE A 961 8.19 21.08 -19.05
N VAL A 962 8.83 21.10 -20.22
CA VAL A 962 9.06 22.30 -21.03
C VAL A 962 8.56 22.10 -22.45
N ASP A 963 7.78 23.05 -22.96
CA ASP A 963 7.20 23.03 -24.30
C ASP A 963 6.98 24.45 -24.85
N ASP A 964 6.66 24.58 -26.14
CA ASP A 964 6.34 25.82 -26.87
C ASP A 964 7.31 26.99 -26.57
N THR A 965 8.61 26.75 -26.76
CA THR A 965 9.64 27.77 -26.53
C THR A 965 9.71 28.76 -27.69
N LYS A 966 9.84 30.06 -27.41
CA LYS A 966 9.91 31.13 -28.42
C LYS A 966 10.90 32.21 -28.05
N VAL A 967 11.60 32.74 -29.04
CA VAL A 967 12.33 34.01 -28.92
C VAL A 967 11.56 35.08 -29.69
N THR A 968 11.11 36.12 -29.00
CA THR A 968 10.26 37.16 -29.59
C THR A 968 10.85 38.55 -29.45
N THR A 969 10.38 39.48 -30.27
CA THR A 969 10.64 40.92 -30.18
C THR A 969 9.34 41.68 -30.41
N SER A 970 9.33 42.99 -30.20
CA SER A 970 8.21 43.87 -30.59
C SER A 970 7.89 43.83 -32.10
N GLY A 971 8.82 43.32 -32.93
CA GLY A 971 8.62 43.09 -34.36
C GLY A 971 8.06 41.71 -34.74
N GLY A 972 7.87 40.80 -33.78
CA GLY A 972 7.37 39.44 -33.99
C GLY A 972 8.29 38.34 -33.44
N VAL A 973 7.96 37.08 -33.76
CA VAL A 973 8.73 35.89 -33.37
C VAL A 973 10.00 35.80 -34.21
N LEU A 974 11.17 35.74 -33.56
CA LEU A 974 12.46 35.52 -34.21
C LEU A 974 12.70 34.03 -34.45
N ASP A 975 12.32 33.20 -33.48
CA ASP A 975 12.42 31.74 -33.56
C ASP A 975 11.43 31.06 -32.60
N ALA A 976 11.02 29.83 -32.90
CA ALA A 976 10.11 29.04 -32.08
C ALA A 976 10.45 27.54 -32.20
N GLU A 977 10.40 26.82 -31.08
CA GLU A 977 10.61 25.38 -31.00
C GLU A 977 9.63 24.75 -30.01
N GLY A 978 8.78 23.86 -30.53
CA GLY A 978 7.82 23.04 -29.75
C GLY A 978 8.23 21.57 -29.71
N PHE A 979 9.50 21.27 -29.96
CA PHE A 979 10.13 19.96 -29.88
C PHE A 979 9.57 18.86 -30.81
N GLU A 980 8.76 19.20 -31.80
CA GLU A 980 8.10 18.21 -32.66
C GLU A 980 9.04 17.41 -33.57
N SER A 981 10.20 17.97 -33.93
CA SER A 981 11.16 17.31 -34.85
C SER A 981 12.50 16.93 -34.20
N GLY A 982 12.72 17.34 -32.95
CA GLY A 982 13.97 17.16 -32.21
C GLY A 982 14.08 18.21 -31.11
N LEU A 983 15.29 18.43 -30.59
CA LEU A 983 15.55 19.54 -29.65
C LEU A 983 15.72 20.90 -30.34
N GLY A 984 15.82 20.91 -31.67
CA GLY A 984 16.05 22.11 -32.46
C GLY A 984 17.33 22.84 -32.02
N PRO A 985 17.24 24.12 -31.63
CA PRO A 985 18.38 24.90 -31.16
C PRO A 985 18.76 24.62 -29.69
N TRP A 986 18.00 23.77 -28.98
CA TRP A 986 18.30 23.35 -27.62
C TRP A 986 19.22 22.13 -27.57
N ALA A 987 19.99 22.02 -26.49
CA ALA A 987 20.84 20.90 -26.18
C ALA A 987 20.70 20.54 -24.70
N VAL A 988 20.62 19.24 -24.41
CA VAL A 988 20.68 18.74 -23.03
C VAL A 988 22.13 18.76 -22.59
N GLN A 989 22.41 19.49 -21.51
CA GLN A 989 23.71 19.51 -20.85
C GLN A 989 23.59 18.80 -19.51
N GLY A 990 24.59 17.97 -19.19
CA GLY A 990 24.68 17.33 -17.89
C GLY A 990 24.97 18.33 -16.78
N ALA A 991 25.01 17.83 -15.55
CA ALA A 991 25.18 18.66 -14.38
C ALA A 991 26.43 19.58 -14.47
N PRO A 992 26.33 20.84 -13.98
CA PRO A 992 27.47 21.75 -13.93
C PRO A 992 28.65 21.18 -13.14
N ALA A 993 29.85 21.72 -13.38
CA ALA A 993 31.05 21.29 -12.68
C ALA A 993 30.90 21.39 -11.16
N GLY A 994 31.17 20.29 -10.46
CA GLY A 994 31.05 20.19 -9.01
C GLY A 994 29.73 19.61 -8.52
N SER A 995 28.70 19.53 -9.37
CA SER A 995 27.44 18.84 -9.05
C SER A 995 27.53 17.32 -9.25
N PRO A 996 26.75 16.50 -8.52
CA PRO A 996 26.55 15.08 -8.84
C PRO A 996 26.11 14.89 -10.29
N GLY A 997 26.51 13.76 -10.90
CA GLY A 997 26.04 13.40 -12.23
C GLY A 997 24.57 12.98 -12.19
N ASN A 998 23.77 13.40 -13.18
CA ASN A 998 22.36 13.05 -13.26
C ASN A 998 22.21 11.56 -13.63
N LEU A 999 21.38 10.80 -12.90
CA LEU A 999 21.09 9.39 -13.22
C LEU A 999 20.31 9.24 -14.53
N SER A 1000 19.40 10.17 -14.80
CA SER A 1000 18.86 10.45 -16.13
C SER A 1000 18.86 11.94 -16.41
N GLU A 1001 19.01 12.32 -17.66
CA GLU A 1001 18.96 13.71 -18.11
C GLU A 1001 17.55 14.15 -18.52
N PHE A 1002 17.39 15.42 -18.90
CA PHE A 1002 16.24 15.84 -19.69
C PHE A 1002 16.10 14.96 -20.93
N VAL A 1003 14.88 14.51 -21.19
CA VAL A 1003 14.56 13.69 -22.35
C VAL A 1003 13.47 14.36 -23.15
N ARG A 1004 13.66 14.42 -24.48
CA ARG A 1004 12.56 14.71 -25.38
C ARG A 1004 11.67 13.48 -25.43
N ALA A 1005 10.45 13.61 -24.94
CA ALA A 1005 9.54 12.48 -24.77
C ALA A 1005 8.15 12.82 -25.30
N GLU A 1006 7.36 11.77 -25.55
CA GLU A 1006 5.90 11.86 -25.43
C GLU A 1006 5.57 11.71 -23.93
N ALA A 1007 4.33 11.94 -23.49
CA ALA A 1007 3.97 11.96 -22.07
C ALA A 1007 4.60 10.81 -21.25
N LEU A 1008 5.40 11.16 -20.24
CA LEU A 1008 6.10 10.20 -19.38
C LEU A 1008 5.26 9.73 -18.19
N VAL A 1009 4.34 10.56 -17.73
CA VAL A 1009 3.30 10.21 -16.75
C VAL A 1009 1.99 10.24 -17.50
N ASP A 1010 1.55 9.05 -17.90
CA ASP A 1010 0.27 8.84 -18.58
C ASP A 1010 -0.87 9.43 -17.74
N SER A 1011 -1.66 10.31 -18.33
CA SER A 1011 -2.94 10.73 -17.75
C SER A 1011 -4.05 10.54 -18.76
N VAL A 1012 -4.53 9.30 -18.83
CA VAL A 1012 -5.36 8.82 -19.93
C VAL A 1012 -6.83 8.92 -19.59
N SER A 1013 -7.67 9.21 -20.58
CA SER A 1013 -9.13 9.29 -20.40
C SER A 1013 -9.79 7.91 -20.31
N ALA A 1014 -9.07 6.88 -20.75
CA ALA A 1014 -9.57 5.51 -20.76
C ALA A 1014 -8.45 4.48 -20.54
N VAL A 1015 -8.74 3.51 -19.68
CA VAL A 1015 -7.89 2.35 -19.39
C VAL A 1015 -8.63 1.08 -19.75
N ALA A 1016 -7.93 0.08 -20.26
CA ALA A 1016 -8.51 -1.25 -20.49
C ALA A 1016 -7.59 -2.36 -19.98
N THR A 1017 -8.24 -3.43 -19.51
CA THR A 1017 -7.61 -4.73 -19.22
C THR A 1017 -8.24 -5.82 -20.12
N LYS A 1018 -7.88 -7.09 -19.88
CA LYS A 1018 -8.55 -8.22 -20.56
C LYS A 1018 -10.05 -8.31 -20.22
N ASP A 1019 -10.46 -7.81 -19.05
CA ASP A 1019 -11.80 -8.02 -18.49
C ASP A 1019 -12.56 -6.71 -18.21
N THR A 1020 -11.88 -5.56 -18.28
CA THR A 1020 -12.43 -4.27 -17.85
C THR A 1020 -12.12 -3.15 -18.83
N VAL A 1021 -13.03 -2.18 -18.90
CA VAL A 1021 -12.85 -0.88 -19.55
C VAL A 1021 -13.26 0.19 -18.55
N LEU A 1022 -12.39 1.17 -18.32
CA LEU A 1022 -12.63 2.31 -17.45
C LEU A 1022 -12.59 3.60 -18.29
N LEU A 1023 -13.56 4.50 -18.07
CA LEU A 1023 -13.68 5.79 -18.73
C LEU A 1023 -13.85 6.91 -17.68
N GLY A 1024 -13.00 7.95 -17.75
CA GLY A 1024 -13.01 9.08 -16.81
C GLY A 1024 -14.01 10.18 -17.13
N PHE A 1025 -15.04 9.86 -17.92
CA PHE A 1025 -16.13 10.75 -18.31
C PHE A 1025 -17.37 9.90 -18.55
N GLY A 1026 -18.55 10.49 -18.35
CA GLY A 1026 -19.82 9.83 -18.61
C GLY A 1026 -20.18 9.82 -20.10
N LEU A 1027 -20.93 8.81 -20.56
CA LEU A 1027 -21.43 8.79 -21.95
C LEU A 1027 -22.48 9.88 -22.19
N GLU A 1028 -23.19 10.33 -21.16
CA GLU A 1028 -24.08 11.49 -21.19
C GLU A 1028 -23.34 12.80 -21.50
N GLN A 1029 -22.03 12.86 -21.25
CA GLN A 1029 -21.16 14.01 -21.56
C GLN A 1029 -20.54 13.95 -22.96
N VAL A 1030 -20.89 12.93 -23.76
CA VAL A 1030 -20.39 12.78 -25.13
C VAL A 1030 -21.35 13.43 -26.12
N GLU A 1031 -20.82 14.31 -26.97
CA GLU A 1031 -21.58 14.99 -28.00
C GLU A 1031 -22.03 14.03 -29.11
N GLY A 1032 -23.34 13.84 -29.22
CA GLY A 1032 -23.97 13.11 -30.32
C GLY A 1032 -24.14 11.61 -30.06
N THR A 1033 -25.35 11.13 -30.33
CA THR A 1033 -25.76 9.74 -30.03
C THR A 1033 -24.92 8.69 -30.75
N ALA A 1034 -24.49 8.95 -31.99
CA ALA A 1034 -23.66 8.02 -32.76
C ALA A 1034 -22.26 7.81 -32.14
N ARG A 1035 -21.73 8.81 -31.43
CA ARG A 1035 -20.44 8.69 -30.74
C ARG A 1035 -20.58 7.93 -29.41
N GLN A 1036 -21.65 8.19 -28.68
CA GLN A 1036 -22.03 7.39 -27.51
C GLN A 1036 -22.18 5.91 -27.87
N GLU A 1037 -22.89 5.60 -28.96
CA GLU A 1037 -23.04 4.23 -29.48
C GLU A 1037 -21.68 3.61 -29.82
N ALA A 1038 -20.80 4.35 -30.51
CA ALA A 1038 -19.47 3.85 -30.89
C ALA A 1038 -18.61 3.48 -29.67
N LEU A 1039 -18.68 4.26 -28.59
CA LEU A 1039 -17.98 3.97 -27.33
C LEU A 1039 -18.58 2.74 -26.65
N MET A 1040 -19.90 2.71 -26.42
CA MET A 1040 -20.55 1.53 -25.81
C MET A 1040 -20.25 0.25 -26.59
N LYS A 1041 -20.39 0.29 -27.92
CA LYS A 1041 -20.11 -0.84 -28.80
C LYS A 1041 -18.64 -1.24 -28.80
N GLY A 1042 -17.73 -0.27 -28.78
CA GLY A 1042 -16.29 -0.54 -28.66
C GLY A 1042 -15.98 -1.32 -27.38
N ALA A 1043 -16.44 -0.82 -26.23
CA ALA A 1043 -16.25 -1.47 -24.94
C ALA A 1043 -16.84 -2.89 -24.93
N LEU A 1044 -18.11 -3.04 -25.30
CA LEU A 1044 -18.78 -4.35 -25.31
C LEU A 1044 -18.15 -5.33 -26.31
N ASN A 1045 -17.62 -4.89 -27.45
CA ASN A 1045 -16.90 -5.79 -28.38
C ASN A 1045 -15.59 -6.34 -27.78
N LEU A 1046 -14.89 -5.56 -26.94
CA LEU A 1046 -13.70 -6.06 -26.24
C LEU A 1046 -14.10 -7.05 -25.14
N LEU A 1047 -15.15 -6.72 -24.40
CA LEU A 1047 -15.62 -7.48 -23.23
C LEU A 1047 -16.34 -8.78 -23.64
N LEU A 1048 -17.06 -8.76 -24.76
CA LEU A 1048 -17.87 -9.86 -25.30
C LEU A 1048 -17.42 -10.25 -26.72
N PRO A 1049 -16.16 -10.69 -26.90
CA PRO A 1049 -15.56 -10.94 -28.22
C PRO A 1049 -16.14 -12.14 -28.98
#